data_AF-A0A8C4EJD2-F1
#
_entry.id   AF-A0A8C4EJD2-F1
#
_cell.length_a   1.000
_cell.length_b   1.000
_cell.length_c   1.000
_cell.angle_alpha   90.00
_cell.angle_beta   90.00
_cell.angle_gamma   90.00
#
_symmetry.space_group_name_H-M   'P 1'
#
loop_
_entity.id
_entity.type
_entity.pdbx_description
1 polymer ?
#
loop_
_entity_poly.entity_id
_entity_poly.type
_entity_poly.pdbx_seq_one_letter_code
_entity_poly.pdbx_strand_id
1 'polypeptide(L)'
;LRCDLDIKSNSSSHHTELYGEERLIVRRGQPFNIILHLKTGSKEFTPDLIFLPFSVSPGPLPRKESDTKVSFGLRDSTVDTEWSASATNGPSGNTLTVSISSSPNAPIGIYSLTLDQEGQETSLGQFILLFNAWCPRDAVFMRSETKRQEYVLAQHGQIYRGTYKRIKGTPWNFGQFDQDILDICLKILDDNPKFVSDADKDCSARKNPIYVTRVLSAMINSNDDSGVLVGEWGEFSGGVHPGLWIGSGDILRQWAKSGPVCYGQCWVFAAVACTVSRAFGIPCRVVTNFGSAHDTNANLKIEKFYDEDGESLSNSDSIWNFHVWVDSWMTRPDLEPEFDGWQASDPTPQEKSEGVFCCGPAPLRAIKQGELTKKYDAPFIFAEVNADVVDMVRLSNGKFVTFGGSTKSVGRFISTKAVGSDKRHDITHQYKYPEGSKEEREVYEKAQHHNKLQQQGEEPGLHLKIKLAENMIVGSDFEVYAVLTNNYIEAKTCTFLFFAKAVGYNGKQGDSCGYASDKVEVPPGEERRLSLRLEYDRYGSAITSDRLIQLAAITIDKETIDYHKAEKTIVLDEPDMEIKLVGEATVNQSVTAEMSLLNPLPELLQDCSFTIEGVGLTDGKPVTAETEDVGPKQEAKASVKFTPTRVGSSVLLVNFDSDKLKNIKSFINVAVKE
;
A
#
# COMPACT_ATOMS: atom_id res chain seq x y z
N LEU A 1 42.98 -8.09 -19.96
CA LEU A 1 42.53 -7.51 -18.69
C LEU A 1 41.44 -8.43 -18.16
N ARG A 2 41.52 -8.90 -16.92
CA ARG A 2 40.38 -9.58 -16.25
C ARG A 2 39.88 -8.63 -15.17
N CYS A 3 38.58 -8.43 -15.09
CA CYS A 3 37.94 -7.61 -14.07
C CYS A 3 37.24 -8.52 -13.05
N ASP A 4 37.41 -8.23 -11.78
CA ASP A 4 36.60 -8.73 -10.68
C ASP A 4 35.81 -7.55 -10.10
N LEU A 5 34.50 -7.72 -9.94
CA LEU A 5 33.59 -6.67 -9.49
C LEU A 5 33.49 -6.57 -7.96
N ASP A 6 34.27 -7.36 -7.21
CA ASP A 6 34.32 -7.38 -5.74
C ASP A 6 32.92 -7.41 -5.09
N ILE A 7 32.05 -8.28 -5.66
CA ILE A 7 30.60 -8.27 -5.41
C ILE A 7 30.31 -8.35 -3.91
N LYS A 8 30.95 -9.27 -3.18
CA LYS A 8 30.68 -9.49 -1.76
C LYS A 8 30.97 -8.26 -0.89
N SER A 9 32.11 -7.62 -1.09
CA SER A 9 32.53 -6.42 -0.35
C SER A 9 31.62 -5.23 -0.66
N ASN A 10 31.34 -5.03 -1.95
CA ASN A 10 30.45 -3.97 -2.40
C ASN A 10 29.01 -4.18 -1.90
N SER A 11 28.47 -5.39 -2.00
CA SER A 11 27.09 -5.66 -1.55
C SER A 11 26.90 -5.37 -0.07
N SER A 12 27.88 -5.74 0.77
CA SER A 12 27.84 -5.44 2.21
C SER A 12 27.91 -3.94 2.50
N SER A 13 28.78 -3.19 1.80
CA SER A 13 28.93 -1.75 2.05
C SER A 13 27.75 -0.93 1.49
N HIS A 14 27.08 -1.42 0.45
CA HIS A 14 25.94 -0.76 -0.20
C HIS A 14 24.57 -1.21 0.33
N HIS A 15 24.50 -2.09 1.34
CA HIS A 15 23.25 -2.62 1.88
C HIS A 15 22.40 -3.31 0.79
N THR A 16 23.06 -4.16 0.00
CA THR A 16 22.49 -4.92 -1.13
C THR A 16 22.81 -6.41 -1.05
N GLU A 17 23.37 -6.89 0.06
CA GLU A 17 23.69 -8.30 0.33
C GLU A 17 22.47 -9.23 0.26
N LEU A 18 21.27 -8.71 0.53
CA LEU A 18 20.03 -9.49 0.49
C LEU A 18 19.64 -9.91 -0.94
N TYR A 19 20.20 -9.29 -1.98
CA TYR A 19 20.01 -9.70 -3.38
C TYR A 19 20.89 -10.89 -3.80
N GLY A 20 21.81 -11.34 -2.94
CA GLY A 20 22.77 -12.39 -3.25
C GLY A 20 24.09 -11.88 -3.86
N GLU A 21 24.96 -12.82 -4.26
CA GLU A 21 26.33 -12.54 -4.70
C GLU A 21 26.56 -12.82 -6.21
N GLU A 22 25.51 -13.01 -7.01
CA GLU A 22 25.62 -13.36 -8.44
C GLU A 22 25.94 -12.16 -9.36
N ARG A 23 25.50 -10.96 -8.99
CA ARG A 23 25.64 -9.72 -9.77
C ARG A 23 25.98 -8.55 -8.87
N LEU A 24 26.74 -7.58 -9.40
CA LEU A 24 27.05 -6.35 -8.67
C LEU A 24 25.81 -5.44 -8.63
N ILE A 25 25.30 -5.18 -7.42
CA ILE A 25 24.20 -4.25 -7.18
C ILE A 25 24.68 -3.22 -6.17
N VAL A 26 24.68 -1.95 -6.58
CA VAL A 26 25.22 -0.84 -5.79
C VAL A 26 24.22 0.32 -5.76
N ARG A 27 24.43 1.26 -4.85
CA ARG A 27 23.58 2.44 -4.67
C ARG A 27 24.33 3.70 -5.09
N ARG A 28 23.66 4.61 -5.78
CA ARG A 28 24.27 5.83 -6.31
C ARG A 28 24.85 6.74 -5.23
N GLY A 29 25.81 7.59 -5.59
CA GLY A 29 26.43 8.53 -4.65
C GLY A 29 27.29 7.88 -3.56
N GLN A 30 27.66 6.62 -3.72
CA GLN A 30 28.56 5.89 -2.83
C GLN A 30 29.62 5.14 -3.66
N PRO A 31 30.90 5.14 -3.25
CA PRO A 31 31.96 4.44 -3.96
C PRO A 31 31.85 2.92 -3.84
N PHE A 32 32.13 2.22 -4.94
CA PHE A 32 32.29 0.76 -5.02
C PHE A 32 33.63 0.40 -5.66
N ASN A 33 34.17 -0.77 -5.36
CA ASN A 33 35.49 -1.18 -5.83
C ASN A 33 35.41 -2.21 -6.95
N ILE A 34 36.36 -2.18 -7.88
CA ILE A 34 36.63 -3.27 -8.82
C ILE A 34 38.13 -3.59 -8.78
N ILE A 35 38.48 -4.84 -9.10
CA ILE A 35 39.85 -5.32 -9.11
C ILE A 35 40.22 -5.69 -10.55
N LEU A 36 41.17 -4.96 -11.12
CA LEU A 36 41.70 -5.22 -12.44
C LEU A 36 42.97 -6.07 -12.35
N HIS A 37 42.94 -7.25 -12.96
CA HIS A 37 44.10 -8.14 -13.09
C HIS A 37 44.86 -7.83 -14.38
N LEU A 38 46.10 -7.37 -14.23
CA LEU A 38 47.01 -7.05 -15.33
C LEU A 38 47.68 -8.33 -15.85
N LYS A 39 48.05 -8.36 -17.14
CA LYS A 39 48.73 -9.52 -17.74
C LYS A 39 50.17 -9.58 -17.23
N THR A 40 50.64 -10.77 -16.83
CA THR A 40 52.02 -10.99 -16.40
C THR A 40 53.01 -10.56 -17.50
N GLY A 41 53.90 -9.60 -17.21
CA GLY A 41 54.85 -9.05 -18.18
C GLY A 41 54.43 -7.75 -18.88
N SER A 42 53.25 -7.19 -18.59
CA SER A 42 53.03 -5.76 -18.84
C SER A 42 54.00 -4.98 -17.97
N LYS A 43 54.86 -4.16 -18.60
CA LYS A 43 55.81 -3.29 -17.89
C LYS A 43 55.09 -2.55 -16.76
N GLU A 44 55.83 -2.31 -15.67
CA GLU A 44 55.43 -1.48 -14.53
C GLU A 44 54.45 -0.38 -14.96
N PHE A 45 53.38 -0.22 -14.18
CA PHE A 45 52.38 0.85 -14.24
C PHE A 45 52.97 2.11 -14.90
N THR A 46 52.82 2.25 -16.23
CA THR A 46 53.27 3.46 -16.89
C THR A 46 52.26 4.56 -16.55
N PRO A 47 52.71 5.81 -16.36
CA PRO A 47 51.83 6.97 -16.20
C PRO A 47 50.74 7.08 -17.28
N ASP A 48 50.87 6.37 -18.40
CA ASP A 48 49.93 6.34 -19.51
C ASP A 48 48.61 5.60 -19.19
N LEU A 49 48.59 4.68 -18.22
CA LEU A 49 47.36 4.01 -17.73
C LEU A 49 46.43 4.95 -16.93
N ILE A 50 46.97 6.07 -16.42
CA ILE A 50 46.25 7.10 -15.65
C ILE A 50 45.22 7.85 -16.53
N PHE A 51 45.38 7.78 -17.86
CA PHE A 51 44.55 8.53 -18.81
C PHE A 51 43.43 7.72 -19.48
N LEU A 52 43.27 6.43 -19.16
CA LEU A 52 42.23 5.62 -19.79
C LEU A 52 40.84 6.01 -19.26
N PRO A 53 39.91 6.48 -20.10
CA PRO A 53 38.59 6.84 -19.63
C PRO A 53 37.76 5.58 -19.39
N PHE A 54 37.19 5.47 -18.20
CA PHE A 54 36.05 4.61 -17.94
C PHE A 54 34.82 5.22 -18.59
N SER A 55 33.93 4.38 -19.08
CA SER A 55 32.60 4.81 -19.50
C SER A 55 31.52 3.96 -18.85
N VAL A 56 30.45 4.62 -18.41
CA VAL A 56 29.26 4.00 -17.86
C VAL A 56 28.05 4.40 -18.70
N SER A 57 27.14 3.45 -18.93
CA SER A 57 26.01 3.66 -19.84
C SER A 57 24.78 2.90 -19.33
N PRO A 58 23.76 3.60 -18.79
CA PRO A 58 22.47 2.99 -18.48
C PRO A 58 21.61 2.80 -19.73
N GLY A 59 20.78 1.75 -19.71
CA GLY A 59 19.74 1.53 -20.72
C GLY A 59 20.26 1.12 -22.11
N PRO A 60 19.35 0.95 -23.09
CA PRO A 60 19.69 0.37 -24.39
C PRO A 60 20.30 1.35 -25.41
N LEU A 61 20.04 2.66 -25.26
CA LEU A 61 20.43 3.70 -26.23
C LEU A 61 21.14 4.88 -25.55
N PRO A 62 22.33 4.66 -24.97
CA PRO A 62 23.02 5.65 -24.15
C PRO A 62 23.57 6.83 -24.97
N ARG A 63 23.36 8.06 -24.49
CA ARG A 63 23.79 9.32 -25.11
C ARG A 63 24.50 10.23 -24.11
N LYS A 64 25.54 10.95 -24.57
CA LYS A 64 26.28 11.89 -23.72
C LYS A 64 25.41 13.11 -23.38
N GLU A 65 24.58 13.55 -24.31
CA GLU A 65 23.72 14.73 -24.20
C GLU A 65 22.60 14.54 -23.16
N SER A 66 22.22 13.29 -22.89
CA SER A 66 21.14 12.92 -21.98
C SER A 66 21.64 12.42 -20.61
N ASP A 67 22.94 12.53 -20.32
CA ASP A 67 23.62 11.94 -19.14
C ASP A 67 23.50 10.40 -19.05
N THR A 68 23.09 9.73 -20.13
CA THR A 68 22.98 8.26 -20.24
C THR A 68 24.23 7.63 -20.85
N LYS A 69 25.30 8.40 -21.10
CA LYS A 69 26.69 7.91 -21.29
C LYS A 69 27.64 8.88 -20.62
N VAL A 70 28.36 8.43 -19.59
CA VAL A 70 29.32 9.27 -18.86
C VAL A 70 30.71 8.67 -18.98
N SER A 71 31.71 9.48 -19.35
CA SER A 71 33.11 9.08 -19.40
C SER A 71 33.92 9.84 -18.35
N PHE A 72 34.77 9.15 -17.60
CA PHE A 72 35.57 9.73 -16.52
C PHE A 72 36.94 9.03 -16.41
N GLY A 73 37.98 9.79 -16.07
CA GLY A 73 39.34 9.27 -15.89
C GLY A 73 39.68 8.99 -14.42
N LEU A 74 40.85 8.41 -14.21
CA LEU A 74 41.42 8.22 -12.87
C LEU A 74 41.87 9.56 -12.27
N ARG A 75 41.67 9.71 -10.96
CA ARG A 75 42.09 10.83 -10.13
C ARG A 75 42.76 10.30 -8.85
N ASP A 76 43.41 11.19 -8.10
CA ASP A 76 44.03 10.85 -6.82
C ASP A 76 43.01 10.35 -5.79
N SER A 77 41.79 10.89 -5.84
CA SER A 77 40.67 10.50 -4.98
C SER A 77 39.33 10.59 -5.73
N THR A 78 38.35 9.83 -5.24
CA THR A 78 36.97 9.91 -5.72
C THR A 78 36.27 11.17 -5.21
N VAL A 79 35.36 11.70 -6.01
CA VAL A 79 34.47 12.82 -5.68
C VAL A 79 33.06 12.29 -5.43
N ASP A 80 32.34 12.90 -4.48
CA ASP A 80 31.01 12.48 -4.03
C ASP A 80 29.84 13.17 -4.77
N THR A 81 30.13 13.99 -5.79
CA THR A 81 29.13 14.75 -6.56
C THR A 81 28.98 14.28 -8.02
N GLU A 82 29.98 13.59 -8.55
CA GLU A 82 30.07 13.22 -9.97
C GLU A 82 30.67 11.83 -10.15
N TRP A 83 30.58 11.30 -11.37
CA TRP A 83 31.30 10.09 -11.72
C TRP A 83 32.80 10.32 -11.66
N SER A 84 33.49 9.52 -10.87
CA SER A 84 34.94 9.61 -10.68
C SER A 84 35.52 8.26 -10.31
N ALA A 85 36.81 8.08 -10.58
CA ALA A 85 37.53 6.89 -10.15
C ALA A 85 38.88 7.26 -9.54
N SER A 86 39.31 6.50 -8.55
CA SER A 86 40.69 6.50 -8.06
C SER A 86 41.22 5.07 -8.06
N ALA A 87 42.54 4.91 -8.10
CA ALA A 87 43.14 3.59 -8.14
C ALA A 87 44.31 3.46 -7.17
N THR A 88 44.45 2.27 -6.59
CA THR A 88 45.55 1.91 -5.69
C THR A 88 46.14 0.58 -6.10
N ASN A 89 47.47 0.47 -6.02
CA ASN A 89 48.17 -0.78 -6.35
C ASN A 89 47.85 -1.85 -5.30
N GLY A 90 47.45 -3.03 -5.77
CA GLY A 90 47.25 -4.17 -4.90
C GLY A 90 48.58 -4.76 -4.40
N PRO A 91 48.55 -5.61 -3.36
CA PRO A 91 49.75 -6.06 -2.64
C PRO A 91 50.78 -6.81 -3.51
N SER A 92 50.32 -7.44 -4.59
CA SER A 92 51.15 -8.25 -5.50
C SER A 92 51.73 -7.47 -6.69
N GLY A 93 51.38 -6.19 -6.86
CA GLY A 93 51.76 -5.36 -8.02
C GLY A 93 51.10 -5.73 -9.36
N ASN A 94 50.46 -6.90 -9.46
CA ASN A 94 49.78 -7.38 -10.68
C ASN A 94 48.27 -7.11 -10.68
N THR A 95 47.77 -6.45 -9.65
CA THR A 95 46.35 -6.13 -9.44
C THR A 95 46.20 -4.64 -9.15
N LEU A 96 45.19 -4.01 -9.74
CA LEU A 96 44.82 -2.63 -9.49
C LEU A 96 43.42 -2.58 -8.86
N THR A 97 43.30 -2.04 -7.66
CA THR A 97 42.01 -1.79 -7.03
C THR A 97 41.53 -0.41 -7.44
N VAL A 98 40.46 -0.35 -8.21
CA VAL A 98 39.84 0.90 -8.68
C VAL A 98 38.58 1.15 -7.86
N SER A 99 38.52 2.28 -7.17
CA SER A 99 37.32 2.76 -6.49
C SER A 99 36.56 3.69 -7.42
N ILE A 100 35.31 3.38 -7.74
CA ILE A 100 34.44 4.12 -8.64
C ILE A 100 33.32 4.74 -7.81
N SER A 101 33.18 6.06 -7.86
CA SER A 101 32.08 6.81 -7.25
C SER A 101 31.13 7.28 -8.34
N SER A 102 29.83 7.06 -8.14
CA SER A 102 28.77 7.56 -9.02
C SER A 102 28.24 8.89 -8.51
N SER A 103 27.67 9.70 -9.40
CA SER A 103 26.91 10.89 -8.96
C SER A 103 25.69 10.46 -8.11
N PRO A 104 25.37 11.17 -7.02
CA PRO A 104 24.11 10.99 -6.29
C PRO A 104 22.86 11.26 -7.14
N ASN A 105 23.02 11.90 -8.31
CA ASN A 105 21.97 12.17 -9.29
C ASN A 105 22.07 11.26 -10.53
N ALA A 106 22.83 10.17 -10.47
CA ALA A 106 22.87 9.20 -11.55
C ALA A 106 21.48 8.54 -11.73
N PRO A 107 21.05 8.26 -12.97
CA PRO A 107 19.91 7.40 -13.24
C PRO A 107 20.00 6.04 -12.55
N ILE A 108 18.89 5.49 -12.10
CA ILE A 108 18.86 4.09 -11.66
C ILE A 108 18.67 3.15 -12.85
N GLY A 109 19.15 1.91 -12.73
CA GLY A 109 18.96 0.88 -13.76
C GLY A 109 20.17 -0.02 -13.94
N ILE A 110 20.16 -0.78 -15.04
CA ILE A 110 21.28 -1.63 -15.46
C ILE A 110 22.31 -0.77 -16.20
N TYR A 111 23.56 -0.90 -15.79
CA TYR A 111 24.71 -0.19 -16.34
C TYR A 111 25.70 -1.17 -16.98
N SER A 112 26.24 -0.78 -18.12
CA SER A 112 27.47 -1.38 -18.66
C SER A 112 28.67 -0.52 -18.27
N LEU A 113 29.76 -1.17 -17.80
CA LEU A 113 31.03 -0.54 -17.48
C LEU A 113 32.07 -0.93 -18.53
N THR A 114 32.67 0.06 -19.18
CA THR A 114 33.74 -0.15 -20.17
C THR A 114 34.97 0.68 -19.83
N LEU A 115 36.12 0.18 -20.29
CA LEU A 115 37.40 0.88 -20.26
C LEU A 115 37.83 1.12 -21.70
N ASP A 116 38.08 2.37 -22.07
CA ASP A 116 38.61 2.71 -23.38
C ASP A 116 40.14 2.70 -23.37
N GLN A 117 40.74 1.86 -24.20
CA GLN A 117 42.18 1.76 -24.43
C GLN A 117 42.52 2.23 -25.84
N GLU A 118 42.95 3.50 -25.97
CA GLU A 118 43.38 4.09 -27.25
C GLU A 118 42.34 3.93 -28.39
N GLY A 119 41.04 4.03 -28.06
CA GLY A 119 39.93 3.86 -29.00
C GLY A 119 39.33 2.44 -29.03
N GLN A 120 39.88 1.50 -28.25
CA GLN A 120 39.32 0.16 -28.07
C GLN A 120 38.53 0.07 -26.76
N GLU A 121 37.20 0.11 -26.83
CA GLU A 121 36.32 -0.12 -25.68
C GLU A 121 36.37 -1.60 -25.24
N THR A 122 36.81 -1.86 -24.00
CA THR A 122 36.82 -3.17 -23.36
C THR A 122 35.74 -3.24 -22.28
N SER A 123 34.82 -4.20 -22.38
CA SER A 123 33.81 -4.42 -21.33
C SER A 123 34.44 -4.96 -20.05
N LEU A 124 34.14 -4.31 -18.92
CA LEU A 124 34.57 -4.72 -17.58
C LEU A 124 33.47 -5.47 -16.82
N GLY A 125 32.23 -5.40 -17.29
CA GLY A 125 31.07 -6.05 -16.68
C GLY A 125 29.82 -5.18 -16.68
N GLN A 126 28.78 -5.68 -16.03
CA GLN A 126 27.52 -4.97 -15.79
C GLN A 126 27.24 -4.87 -14.30
N PHE A 127 26.55 -3.82 -13.89
CA PHE A 127 26.08 -3.63 -12.53
C PHE A 127 24.72 -2.94 -12.52
N ILE A 128 23.99 -3.07 -11.42
CA ILE A 128 22.72 -2.37 -11.20
C ILE A 128 22.97 -1.22 -10.23
N LEU A 129 22.51 -0.02 -10.60
CA LEU A 129 22.58 1.17 -9.77
C LEU A 129 21.19 1.51 -9.23
N LEU A 130 21.06 1.59 -7.91
CA LEU A 130 19.81 1.89 -7.19
C LEU A 130 19.86 3.26 -6.50
N PHE A 131 18.70 3.75 -6.03
CA PHE A 131 18.64 4.90 -5.14
C PHE A 131 19.32 4.60 -3.80
N ASN A 132 19.83 5.65 -3.15
CA ASN A 132 20.63 5.53 -1.94
C ASN A 132 20.05 6.29 -0.75
N ALA A 133 19.23 5.61 0.06
CA ALA A 133 18.73 6.16 1.33
C ALA A 133 19.85 6.45 2.36
N TRP A 134 21.08 5.95 2.14
CA TRP A 134 22.24 6.16 3.00
C TRP A 134 23.12 7.34 2.58
N CYS A 135 23.04 7.81 1.34
CA CYS A 135 23.84 8.93 0.84
C CYS A 135 23.18 10.28 1.18
N PRO A 136 23.82 11.17 1.99
CA PRO A 136 23.23 12.47 2.36
C PRO A 136 22.92 13.41 1.21
N ARG A 137 23.52 13.18 0.03
CA ARG A 137 23.30 13.99 -1.18
C ARG A 137 22.23 13.41 -2.10
N ASP A 138 21.76 12.19 -1.85
CA ASP A 138 20.69 11.59 -2.63
C ASP A 138 19.33 12.20 -2.23
N ALA A 139 18.47 12.45 -3.21
CA ALA A 139 17.11 12.90 -3.00
C ALA A 139 16.27 11.99 -2.08
N VAL A 140 16.59 10.71 -1.95
CA VAL A 140 15.88 9.77 -1.04
C VAL A 140 16.55 9.58 0.32
N PHE A 141 17.53 10.42 0.67
CA PHE A 141 18.28 10.29 1.92
C PHE A 141 17.37 10.25 3.14
N MET A 142 17.53 9.21 3.96
CA MET A 142 16.81 9.07 5.21
C MET A 142 17.80 8.94 6.37
N ARG A 143 17.87 9.98 7.21
CA ARG A 143 18.88 10.08 8.28
C ARG A 143 18.82 8.96 9.33
N SER A 144 17.64 8.41 9.60
CA SER A 144 17.44 7.45 10.68
C SER A 144 17.70 6.02 10.20
N GLU A 145 18.68 5.36 10.79
CA GLU A 145 19.03 3.97 10.45
C GLU A 145 17.86 3.01 10.66
N THR A 146 17.17 3.09 11.81
CA THR A 146 16.01 2.23 12.09
C THR A 146 14.88 2.42 11.06
N LYS A 147 14.68 3.66 10.58
CA LYS A 147 13.70 3.92 9.51
C LYS A 147 14.17 3.38 8.15
N ARG A 148 15.47 3.40 7.84
CA ARG A 148 16.01 2.77 6.61
C ARG A 148 15.83 1.26 6.64
N GLN A 149 16.09 0.64 7.80
CA GLN A 149 15.82 -0.78 8.02
C GLN A 149 14.34 -1.10 7.76
N GLU A 150 13.40 -0.33 8.30
CA GLU A 150 11.96 -0.56 8.10
C GLU A 150 11.46 -0.25 6.67
N TYR A 151 11.87 0.88 6.09
CA TYR A 151 11.25 1.41 4.88
C TYR A 151 11.99 1.06 3.60
N VAL A 152 13.16 0.43 3.69
CA VAL A 152 13.93 -0.08 2.53
C VAL A 152 14.18 -1.58 2.66
N LEU A 153 14.68 -2.03 3.82
CA LEU A 153 15.20 -3.41 3.97
C LEU A 153 14.18 -4.42 4.53
N ALA A 154 13.15 -3.99 5.25
CA ALA A 154 12.14 -4.91 5.77
C ALA A 154 11.33 -5.52 4.62
N GLN A 155 11.26 -6.84 4.57
CA GLN A 155 10.59 -7.61 3.51
C GLN A 155 9.17 -8.07 3.90
N HIS A 156 8.75 -7.78 5.12
CA HIS A 156 7.41 -8.05 5.63
C HIS A 156 6.78 -6.75 6.14
N GLY A 157 5.46 -6.67 6.09
CA GLY A 157 4.69 -5.49 6.49
C GLY A 157 3.36 -5.84 7.14
N GLN A 158 2.65 -4.81 7.57
CA GLN A 158 1.29 -4.87 8.09
C GLN A 158 0.44 -3.87 7.31
N ILE A 159 -0.65 -4.35 6.74
CA ILE A 159 -1.67 -3.56 6.04
C ILE A 159 -2.91 -3.51 6.91
N TYR A 160 -3.34 -2.32 7.29
CA TYR A 160 -4.49 -2.17 8.18
C TYR A 160 -5.79 -2.20 7.37
N ARG A 161 -6.76 -3.00 7.82
CA ARG A 161 -8.08 -3.17 7.20
C ARG A 161 -9.18 -3.16 8.27
N GLY A 162 -10.43 -3.25 7.83
CA GLY A 162 -11.62 -3.29 8.69
C GLY A 162 -12.31 -1.93 8.77
N THR A 163 -12.67 -1.51 9.99
CA THR A 163 -13.33 -0.21 10.21
C THR A 163 -12.52 0.64 11.17
N TYR A 164 -12.78 1.95 11.21
CA TYR A 164 -12.10 2.85 12.13
C TYR A 164 -12.25 2.50 13.63
N LYS A 165 -13.27 1.70 14.00
CA LYS A 165 -13.47 1.21 15.37
C LYS A 165 -12.82 -0.14 15.64
N ARG A 166 -12.58 -0.93 14.60
CA ARG A 166 -12.02 -2.29 14.67
C ARG A 166 -10.98 -2.43 13.56
N ILE A 167 -9.80 -1.89 13.84
CA ILE A 167 -8.66 -1.87 12.92
C ILE A 167 -7.86 -3.16 13.13
N LYS A 168 -7.68 -3.95 12.08
CA LYS A 168 -6.87 -5.18 12.11
C LYS A 168 -5.67 -5.05 11.16
N GLY A 169 -4.48 -5.39 11.67
CA GLY A 169 -3.29 -5.54 10.84
C GLY A 169 -3.33 -6.88 10.11
N THR A 170 -3.18 -6.83 8.79
CA THR A 170 -3.04 -8.00 7.93
C THR A 170 -1.58 -8.08 7.49
N PRO A 171 -0.86 -9.17 7.77
CA PRO A 171 0.52 -9.30 7.35
C PRO A 171 0.64 -9.33 5.81
N TRP A 172 1.78 -8.89 5.29
CA TRP A 172 2.09 -8.97 3.85
C TRP A 172 3.58 -9.23 3.60
N ASN A 173 3.89 -10.11 2.64
CA ASN A 173 5.25 -10.31 2.14
C ASN A 173 5.55 -9.37 0.97
N PHE A 174 6.40 -8.36 1.20
CA PHE A 174 6.92 -7.55 0.10
C PHE A 174 7.94 -8.34 -0.72
N GLY A 175 8.89 -9.02 -0.06
CA GLY A 175 9.83 -9.92 -0.73
C GLY A 175 10.70 -9.26 -1.80
N GLN A 176 11.02 -7.97 -1.66
CA GLN A 176 11.73 -7.20 -2.69
C GLN A 176 13.15 -7.72 -3.01
N PHE A 177 13.73 -8.57 -2.14
CA PHE A 177 15.04 -9.20 -2.35
C PHE A 177 14.96 -10.70 -2.68
N ASP A 178 13.76 -11.21 -2.94
CA ASP A 178 13.62 -12.54 -3.52
C ASP A 178 14.24 -12.56 -4.93
N GLN A 179 14.62 -13.76 -5.37
CA GLN A 179 15.17 -13.96 -6.70
C GLN A 179 14.19 -13.40 -7.75
N ASP A 180 14.74 -12.89 -8.86
CA ASP A 180 14.02 -12.35 -10.03
C ASP A 180 13.26 -11.04 -9.79
N ILE A 181 12.86 -10.71 -8.56
CA ILE A 181 11.99 -9.56 -8.27
C ILE A 181 12.61 -8.24 -8.72
N LEU A 182 13.90 -8.01 -8.48
CA LEU A 182 14.56 -6.78 -8.94
C LEU A 182 14.54 -6.63 -10.46
N ASP A 183 14.75 -7.72 -11.21
CA ASP A 183 14.72 -7.70 -12.67
C ASP A 183 13.31 -7.43 -13.19
N ILE A 184 12.29 -8.00 -12.53
CA ILE A 184 10.89 -7.71 -12.83
C ILE A 184 10.57 -6.24 -12.54
N CYS A 185 11.03 -5.69 -11.42
CA CYS A 185 10.90 -4.27 -11.11
C CYS A 185 11.53 -3.40 -12.21
N LEU A 186 12.75 -3.70 -12.65
CA LEU A 186 13.40 -3.00 -13.76
C LEU A 186 12.60 -3.12 -15.06
N LYS A 187 12.03 -4.30 -15.35
CA LYS A 187 11.14 -4.52 -16.49
C LYS A 187 9.89 -3.62 -16.43
N ILE A 188 9.31 -3.38 -15.25
CA ILE A 188 8.17 -2.43 -15.11
C ILE A 188 8.56 -1.03 -15.63
N LEU A 189 9.79 -0.57 -15.37
CA LEU A 189 10.25 0.71 -15.92
C LEU A 189 10.48 0.63 -17.44
N ASP A 190 10.94 -0.49 -17.97
CA ASP A 190 11.18 -0.63 -19.42
C ASP A 190 9.88 -0.86 -20.22
N ASP A 191 8.81 -1.34 -19.59
CA ASP A 191 7.51 -1.54 -20.23
C ASP A 191 6.62 -0.28 -20.18
N ASN A 192 7.05 0.78 -19.47
CA ASN A 192 6.23 1.97 -19.32
C ASN A 192 6.10 2.77 -20.64
N PRO A 193 4.95 3.41 -20.93
CA PRO A 193 4.73 4.08 -22.21
C PRO A 193 5.75 5.16 -22.55
N LYS A 194 6.31 5.85 -21.55
CA LYS A 194 7.32 6.89 -21.77
C LYS A 194 8.64 6.28 -22.26
N PHE A 195 9.00 5.09 -21.78
CA PHE A 195 10.13 4.33 -22.30
C PHE A 195 9.87 3.82 -23.71
N VAL A 196 8.69 3.24 -23.97
CA VAL A 196 8.31 2.75 -25.31
C VAL A 196 8.34 3.89 -26.34
N SER A 197 7.93 5.09 -25.94
CA SER A 197 7.97 6.28 -26.79
C SER A 197 9.38 6.85 -26.99
N ASP A 198 10.19 6.95 -25.92
CA ASP A 198 11.54 7.51 -25.95
C ASP A 198 12.39 6.94 -24.81
N ALA A 199 13.04 5.80 -25.08
CA ALA A 199 13.81 5.05 -24.09
C ALA A 199 14.96 5.85 -23.47
N ASP A 200 15.66 6.68 -24.26
CA ASP A 200 16.77 7.49 -23.75
C ASP A 200 16.28 8.58 -22.79
N LYS A 201 15.20 9.26 -23.16
CA LYS A 201 14.58 10.28 -22.31
C LYS A 201 14.03 9.70 -21.01
N ASP A 202 13.37 8.54 -21.07
CA ASP A 202 12.88 7.84 -19.89
C ASP A 202 14.06 7.41 -18.99
N CYS A 203 15.09 6.76 -19.55
CA CYS A 203 16.28 6.37 -18.80
C CYS A 203 16.97 7.56 -18.13
N SER A 204 17.10 8.70 -18.81
CA SER A 204 17.63 9.92 -18.21
C SER A 204 16.76 10.42 -17.04
N ALA A 205 15.44 10.38 -17.19
CA ALA A 205 14.48 10.82 -16.18
C ALA A 205 14.47 9.93 -14.92
N ARG A 206 14.88 8.65 -15.02
CA ARG A 206 15.02 7.73 -13.86
C ARG A 206 16.00 8.20 -12.78
N LYS A 207 16.76 9.29 -13.01
CA LYS A 207 17.52 9.95 -11.94
C LYS A 207 16.65 10.61 -10.87
N ASN A 208 15.38 10.90 -11.18
CA ASN A 208 14.48 11.62 -10.30
C ASN A 208 13.51 10.65 -9.59
N PRO A 209 13.53 10.52 -8.26
CA PRO A 209 12.58 9.63 -7.55
C PRO A 209 11.12 10.08 -7.71
N ILE A 210 10.86 11.38 -7.96
CA ILE A 210 9.52 11.89 -8.27
C ILE A 210 8.99 11.27 -9.56
N TYR A 211 9.84 11.23 -10.59
CA TYR A 211 9.51 10.66 -11.89
C TYR A 211 9.25 9.16 -11.76
N VAL A 212 10.17 8.43 -11.12
CA VAL A 212 10.04 6.99 -10.89
C VAL A 212 8.76 6.67 -10.12
N THR A 213 8.48 7.40 -9.04
CA THR A 213 7.25 7.20 -8.23
C THR A 213 5.98 7.42 -9.04
N ARG A 214 5.95 8.44 -9.92
CA ARG A 214 4.80 8.70 -10.81
C ARG A 214 4.65 7.65 -11.91
N VAL A 215 5.76 7.11 -12.43
CA VAL A 215 5.71 5.96 -13.37
C VAL A 215 5.17 4.73 -12.66
N LEU A 216 5.58 4.48 -11.41
CA LEU A 216 5.08 3.35 -10.63
C LEU A 216 3.59 3.48 -10.32
N SER A 217 3.08 4.67 -9.94
CA SER A 217 1.64 4.80 -9.68
C SER A 217 0.78 4.53 -10.93
N ALA A 218 1.31 4.77 -12.13
CA ALA A 218 0.67 4.37 -13.39
C ALA A 218 0.82 2.87 -13.66
N MET A 219 2.05 2.36 -13.68
CA MET A 219 2.36 1.01 -14.17
C MET A 219 1.91 -0.11 -13.23
N ILE A 220 1.59 0.19 -11.97
CA ILE A 220 1.12 -0.83 -11.03
C ILE A 220 -0.33 -1.25 -11.34
N ASN A 221 -1.14 -0.37 -11.94
CA ASN A 221 -2.45 -0.73 -12.50
C ASN A 221 -2.38 -0.90 -14.02
N SER A 222 -3.30 -1.68 -14.59
CA SER A 222 -3.30 -2.03 -16.01
C SER A 222 -4.33 -1.26 -16.86
N ASN A 223 -4.87 -0.14 -16.36
CA ASN A 223 -6.05 0.46 -16.97
C ASN A 223 -5.76 1.17 -18.30
N ASP A 224 -4.63 1.87 -18.39
CA ASP A 224 -4.23 2.59 -19.62
C ASP A 224 -3.09 1.90 -20.38
N ASP A 225 -2.34 1.05 -19.69
CA ASP A 225 -1.08 0.46 -20.16
C ASP A 225 -1.02 -1.04 -19.83
N SER A 226 0.03 -1.73 -20.29
CA SER A 226 0.31 -3.13 -19.91
C SER A 226 0.86 -3.26 -18.47
N GLY A 227 0.29 -2.51 -17.53
CA GLY A 227 0.70 -2.48 -16.13
C GLY A 227 0.39 -3.78 -15.37
N VAL A 228 0.70 -3.79 -14.08
CA VAL A 228 0.85 -5.04 -13.30
C VAL A 228 -0.50 -5.69 -12.97
N LEU A 229 -1.44 -4.94 -12.40
CA LEU A 229 -2.68 -5.50 -11.83
C LEU A 229 -3.93 -4.98 -12.53
N VAL A 230 -4.87 -5.88 -12.78
CA VAL A 230 -6.24 -5.56 -13.19
C VAL A 230 -7.09 -5.36 -11.94
N GLY A 231 -7.74 -4.20 -11.82
CA GLY A 231 -8.62 -3.89 -10.69
C GLY A 231 -10.01 -4.51 -10.82
N GLU A 232 -10.53 -5.12 -9.77
CA GLU A 232 -11.90 -5.66 -9.72
C GLU A 232 -12.50 -5.55 -8.31
N TRP A 233 -13.77 -5.15 -8.22
CA TRP A 233 -14.49 -4.87 -6.98
C TRP A 233 -15.87 -5.54 -6.89
N GLY A 234 -16.20 -6.39 -7.87
CA GLY A 234 -17.43 -7.17 -7.93
C GLY A 234 -17.15 -8.67 -7.97
N GLU A 235 -16.99 -9.20 -9.18
CA GLU A 235 -16.99 -10.63 -9.48
C GLU A 235 -15.58 -11.07 -9.88
N PHE A 236 -15.09 -12.20 -9.37
CA PHE A 236 -13.67 -12.57 -9.46
C PHE A 236 -13.40 -13.86 -10.27
N SER A 237 -14.38 -14.41 -11.00
CA SER A 237 -14.24 -15.69 -11.72
C SER A 237 -13.10 -15.73 -12.74
N GLY A 238 -12.70 -14.56 -13.26
CA GLY A 238 -11.61 -14.43 -14.24
C GLY A 238 -10.18 -14.43 -13.67
N GLY A 239 -10.01 -14.58 -12.36
CA GLY A 239 -8.68 -14.46 -11.74
C GLY A 239 -8.64 -14.83 -10.26
N VAL A 240 -7.57 -14.40 -9.59
CA VAL A 240 -7.38 -14.60 -8.16
C VAL A 240 -8.17 -13.54 -7.39
N HIS A 241 -8.99 -13.97 -6.44
CA HIS A 241 -9.70 -13.06 -5.54
C HIS A 241 -8.67 -12.19 -4.77
N PRO A 242 -8.78 -10.84 -4.77
CA PRO A 242 -7.75 -9.94 -4.21
C PRO A 242 -7.37 -10.20 -2.74
N GLY A 243 -8.31 -10.73 -1.96
CA GLY A 243 -8.10 -11.15 -0.58
C GLY A 243 -7.14 -12.33 -0.40
N LEU A 244 -6.93 -13.18 -1.41
CA LEU A 244 -6.09 -14.38 -1.33
C LEU A 244 -4.60 -14.06 -1.40
N TRP A 245 -4.24 -12.93 -2.00
CA TRP A 245 -2.84 -12.52 -2.08
C TRP A 245 -2.24 -12.31 -0.69
N ILE A 246 -1.11 -12.96 -0.42
CA ILE A 246 -0.34 -12.83 0.83
C ILE A 246 1.03 -12.16 0.61
N GLY A 247 1.44 -11.97 -0.64
CA GLY A 247 2.69 -11.33 -0.99
C GLY A 247 2.71 -10.76 -2.40
N SER A 248 3.67 -9.86 -2.64
CA SER A 248 3.86 -9.19 -3.94
C SER A 248 4.66 -10.03 -4.94
N GLY A 249 5.50 -10.94 -4.45
CA GLY A 249 6.43 -11.71 -5.29
C GLY A 249 5.72 -12.58 -6.32
N ASP A 250 4.66 -13.29 -5.91
CA ASP A 250 3.88 -14.13 -6.83
C ASP A 250 3.17 -13.29 -7.91
N ILE A 251 2.56 -12.16 -7.54
CA ILE A 251 1.94 -11.22 -8.47
C ILE A 251 2.94 -10.74 -9.52
N LEU A 252 4.12 -10.29 -9.07
CA LEU A 252 5.17 -9.77 -9.97
C LEU A 252 5.68 -10.85 -10.93
N ARG A 253 5.87 -12.09 -10.46
CA ARG A 253 6.28 -13.22 -11.31
C ARG A 253 5.22 -13.61 -12.32
N GLN A 254 3.94 -13.63 -11.91
CA GLN A 254 2.84 -13.88 -12.82
C GLN A 254 2.77 -12.82 -13.91
N TRP A 255 2.93 -11.54 -13.53
CA TRP A 255 2.96 -10.43 -14.48
C TRP A 255 4.10 -10.56 -15.48
N ALA A 256 5.32 -10.79 -15.00
CA ALA A 256 6.49 -10.92 -15.86
C ALA A 256 6.36 -12.07 -16.87
N LYS A 257 5.63 -13.13 -16.51
CA LYS A 257 5.40 -14.30 -17.36
C LYS A 257 4.28 -14.08 -18.39
N SER A 258 3.18 -13.42 -18.01
CA SER A 258 1.92 -13.49 -18.77
C SER A 258 1.21 -12.15 -18.99
N GLY A 259 1.75 -11.03 -18.50
CA GLY A 259 1.11 -9.72 -18.57
C GLY A 259 0.17 -9.44 -17.37
N PRO A 260 -0.76 -8.47 -17.49
CA PRO A 260 -1.60 -8.00 -16.38
C PRO A 260 -2.24 -9.12 -15.55
N VAL A 261 -2.19 -9.00 -14.22
CA VAL A 261 -2.62 -10.03 -13.26
C VAL A 261 -4.01 -9.69 -12.72
N CYS A 262 -4.94 -10.63 -12.90
CA CYS A 262 -6.28 -10.57 -12.33
C CYS A 262 -6.31 -11.26 -10.95
N TYR A 263 -6.75 -10.64 -9.85
CA TYR A 263 -7.19 -9.26 -9.69
C TYR A 263 -6.55 -8.59 -8.47
N GLY A 264 -6.53 -7.26 -8.49
CA GLY A 264 -6.07 -6.41 -7.39
C GLY A 264 -7.17 -5.50 -6.84
N GLN A 265 -7.01 -5.13 -5.57
CA GLN A 265 -7.76 -4.06 -4.90
C GLN A 265 -6.77 -3.11 -4.21
N CYS A 266 -7.20 -1.97 -3.68
CA CYS A 266 -6.29 -0.87 -3.29
C CYS A 266 -5.09 -1.31 -2.43
N TRP A 267 -5.29 -2.21 -1.46
CA TRP A 267 -4.18 -2.72 -0.65
C TRP A 267 -3.17 -3.56 -1.42
N VAL A 268 -3.63 -4.31 -2.44
CA VAL A 268 -2.77 -5.11 -3.31
C VAL A 268 -1.93 -4.17 -4.18
N PHE A 269 -2.56 -3.16 -4.80
CA PHE A 269 -1.85 -2.14 -5.58
C PHE A 269 -0.80 -1.43 -4.72
N ALA A 270 -1.18 -0.96 -3.52
CA ALA A 270 -0.27 -0.29 -2.61
C ALA A 270 0.89 -1.19 -2.15
N ALA A 271 0.63 -2.47 -1.90
CA ALA A 271 1.66 -3.40 -1.44
C ALA A 271 2.67 -3.74 -2.54
N VAL A 272 2.21 -3.94 -3.78
CA VAL A 272 3.11 -4.13 -4.94
C VAL A 272 3.89 -2.84 -5.22
N ALA A 273 3.25 -1.67 -5.19
CA ALA A 273 3.95 -0.39 -5.35
C ALA A 273 5.03 -0.19 -4.27
N CYS A 274 4.73 -0.53 -3.01
CA CYS A 274 5.71 -0.47 -1.92
C CYS A 274 6.90 -1.42 -2.17
N THR A 275 6.63 -2.61 -2.68
CA THR A 275 7.66 -3.61 -3.03
C THR A 275 8.61 -3.06 -4.09
N VAL A 276 8.06 -2.52 -5.18
CA VAL A 276 8.86 -1.99 -6.30
C VAL A 276 9.66 -0.75 -5.87
N SER A 277 9.06 0.17 -5.11
CA SER A 277 9.77 1.33 -4.55
C SER A 277 10.93 0.91 -3.64
N ARG A 278 10.70 -0.07 -2.73
CA ARG A 278 11.74 -0.60 -1.84
C ARG A 278 12.86 -1.30 -2.61
N ALA A 279 12.52 -2.08 -3.65
CA ALA A 279 13.50 -2.72 -4.51
C ALA A 279 14.46 -1.69 -5.14
N PHE A 280 13.91 -0.55 -5.60
CA PHE A 280 14.72 0.54 -6.14
C PHE A 280 15.49 1.37 -5.11
N GLY A 281 15.26 1.15 -3.81
CA GLY A 281 15.91 1.89 -2.74
C GLY A 281 15.21 3.19 -2.34
N ILE A 282 13.98 3.42 -2.81
CA ILE A 282 13.14 4.54 -2.36
C ILE A 282 12.48 4.12 -1.04
N PRO A 283 12.75 4.80 0.10
CA PRO A 283 12.10 4.44 1.36
C PRO A 283 10.59 4.63 1.24
N CYS A 284 9.83 3.56 1.46
CA CYS A 284 8.40 3.52 1.18
C CYS A 284 7.63 2.77 2.28
N ARG A 285 6.41 3.24 2.58
CA ARG A 285 5.48 2.60 3.53
C ARG A 285 4.07 2.56 2.96
N VAL A 286 3.35 1.49 3.27
CA VAL A 286 1.90 1.37 2.99
C VAL A 286 1.11 2.16 4.03
N VAL A 287 0.07 2.86 3.59
CA VAL A 287 -0.78 3.71 4.41
C VAL A 287 -2.24 3.35 4.19
N THR A 288 -2.99 3.15 5.27
CA THR A 288 -4.45 2.96 5.23
C THR A 288 -5.16 4.20 5.76
N ASN A 289 -6.12 4.72 5.03
CA ASN A 289 -7.07 5.74 5.47
C ASN A 289 -8.45 5.13 5.72
N PHE A 290 -9.08 5.37 6.88
CA PHE A 290 -10.43 4.87 7.17
C PHE A 290 -11.50 5.94 6.93
N GLY A 291 -12.59 5.57 6.28
CA GLY A 291 -13.57 6.53 5.77
C GLY A 291 -12.95 7.38 4.66
N SER A 292 -12.33 6.76 3.66
CA SER A 292 -11.69 7.49 2.57
C SER A 292 -12.77 7.98 1.60
N ALA A 293 -12.79 9.28 1.33
CA ALA A 293 -13.69 9.82 0.33
C ALA A 293 -13.15 9.51 -1.08
N HIS A 294 -14.03 9.13 -1.99
CA HIS A 294 -13.76 9.10 -3.42
C HIS A 294 -14.63 10.18 -4.06
N ASP A 295 -14.07 11.39 -4.15
CA ASP A 295 -14.71 12.58 -4.70
C ASP A 295 -14.41 12.67 -6.21
N THR A 296 -15.44 12.48 -7.03
CA THR A 296 -15.31 12.44 -8.49
C THR A 296 -15.35 13.82 -9.16
N ASN A 297 -15.63 14.89 -8.41
CA ASN A 297 -15.77 16.25 -8.94
C ASN A 297 -14.88 17.29 -8.24
N ALA A 298 -14.08 16.85 -7.25
CA ALA A 298 -13.11 17.62 -6.50
C ALA A 298 -13.70 18.86 -5.78
N ASN A 299 -14.99 18.81 -5.41
CA ASN A 299 -15.66 19.87 -4.65
C ASN A 299 -15.48 19.73 -3.13
N LEU A 300 -14.76 18.71 -2.66
CA LEU A 300 -14.53 18.38 -1.24
C LEU A 300 -15.82 18.03 -0.48
N LYS A 301 -16.87 17.64 -1.21
CA LYS A 301 -18.19 17.34 -0.66
C LYS A 301 -18.73 16.05 -1.27
N ILE A 302 -18.84 15.04 -0.43
CA ILE A 302 -19.49 13.78 -0.79
C ILE A 302 -20.98 13.91 -0.52
N GLU A 303 -21.75 14.01 -1.60
CA GLU A 303 -23.20 14.05 -1.54
C GLU A 303 -23.77 12.63 -1.61
N LYS A 304 -24.50 12.23 -0.57
CA LYS A 304 -25.22 10.96 -0.55
C LYS A 304 -26.70 11.20 -0.72
N PHE A 305 -27.29 10.54 -1.70
CA PHE A 305 -28.70 10.70 -2.06
C PHE A 305 -29.51 9.49 -1.59
N TYR A 306 -30.67 9.74 -1.00
CA TYR A 306 -31.60 8.71 -0.54
C TYR A 306 -33.02 9.02 -1.02
N ASP A 307 -33.88 8.01 -1.08
CA ASP A 307 -35.33 8.20 -1.21
C ASP A 307 -36.02 8.31 0.17
N GLU A 308 -37.35 8.53 0.16
CA GLU A 308 -38.16 8.70 1.38
C GLU A 308 -38.25 7.42 2.24
N ASP A 309 -37.96 6.26 1.66
CA ASP A 309 -37.89 4.98 2.37
C ASP A 309 -36.51 4.72 2.98
N GLY A 310 -35.54 5.60 2.68
CA GLY A 310 -34.18 5.54 3.20
C GLY A 310 -33.21 4.73 2.34
N GLU A 311 -33.64 4.32 1.16
CA GLU A 311 -32.81 3.57 0.22
C GLU A 311 -31.82 4.51 -0.49
N SER A 312 -30.57 4.05 -0.62
CA SER A 312 -29.54 4.83 -1.31
C SER A 312 -29.85 4.90 -2.80
N LEU A 313 -29.87 6.12 -3.33
CA LEU A 313 -29.89 6.36 -4.76
C LEU A 313 -28.45 6.27 -5.30
N SER A 314 -28.29 5.79 -6.53
CA SER A 314 -26.97 5.64 -7.15
C SER A 314 -26.30 7.00 -7.35
N ASN A 315 -25.07 7.15 -6.84
CA ASN A 315 -24.20 8.30 -7.11
C ASN A 315 -22.78 7.81 -7.48
N SER A 316 -21.99 8.67 -8.15
CA SER A 316 -20.57 8.41 -8.45
C SER A 316 -19.68 8.58 -7.21
N ASP A 317 -20.03 9.50 -6.31
CA ASP A 317 -19.28 9.74 -5.09
C ASP A 317 -19.54 8.64 -4.06
N SER A 318 -18.47 8.18 -3.41
CA SER A 318 -18.56 7.12 -2.40
C SER A 318 -17.60 7.37 -1.23
N ILE A 319 -17.89 6.74 -0.10
CA ILE A 319 -16.98 6.70 1.04
C ILE A 319 -16.60 5.25 1.25
N TRP A 320 -15.32 4.97 1.06
CA TRP A 320 -14.77 3.65 1.26
C TRP A 320 -14.55 3.45 2.76
N ASN A 321 -14.88 2.27 3.29
CA ASN A 321 -14.64 1.96 4.70
C ASN A 321 -13.16 2.13 5.05
N PHE A 322 -12.30 1.73 4.12
CA PHE A 322 -10.90 2.12 4.10
C PHE A 322 -10.38 2.18 2.66
N HIS A 323 -9.30 2.93 2.46
CA HIS A 323 -8.52 2.97 1.24
C HIS A 323 -7.02 2.88 1.57
N VAL A 324 -6.22 2.37 0.66
CA VAL A 324 -4.81 2.07 0.91
C VAL A 324 -3.95 2.59 -0.24
N TRP A 325 -2.91 3.35 0.09
CA TRP A 325 -1.92 3.90 -0.85
C TRP A 325 -0.50 3.77 -0.27
N VAL A 326 0.50 4.41 -0.89
CA VAL A 326 1.89 4.45 -0.39
C VAL A 326 2.39 5.86 -0.11
N ASP A 327 3.22 5.99 0.92
CA ASP A 327 4.06 7.18 1.14
C ASP A 327 5.51 6.85 0.78
N SER A 328 6.11 7.63 -0.11
CA SER A 328 7.52 7.54 -0.47
C SER A 328 8.31 8.74 0.07
N TRP A 329 9.50 8.50 0.63
CA TRP A 329 10.36 9.54 1.20
C TRP A 329 11.32 10.09 0.14
N MET A 330 11.22 11.38 -0.17
CA MET A 330 12.12 12.06 -1.10
C MET A 330 12.11 13.58 -0.92
N THR A 331 13.11 14.26 -1.46
CA THR A 331 13.09 15.71 -1.66
C THR A 331 12.25 16.10 -2.88
N ARG A 332 11.80 17.36 -2.91
CA ARG A 332 10.98 17.96 -3.95
C ARG A 332 11.65 19.19 -4.55
N PRO A 333 12.76 19.02 -5.31
CA PRO A 333 13.47 20.15 -5.93
C PRO A 333 12.63 20.90 -6.98
N ASP A 334 11.51 20.33 -7.42
CA ASP A 334 10.50 20.97 -8.26
C ASP A 334 9.55 21.90 -7.46
N LEU A 335 9.59 21.84 -6.13
CA LEU A 335 8.83 22.67 -5.18
C LEU A 335 9.78 23.34 -4.17
N GLU A 336 9.20 24.04 -3.19
CA GLU A 336 9.93 24.63 -2.07
C GLU A 336 10.44 23.55 -1.08
N PRO A 337 11.62 23.76 -0.43
CA PRO A 337 12.25 22.73 0.43
C PRO A 337 11.39 22.24 1.60
N GLU A 338 10.38 23.01 2.02
CA GLU A 338 9.48 22.59 3.07
C GLU A 338 8.58 21.40 2.68
N PHE A 339 8.42 21.13 1.38
CA PHE A 339 7.66 20.01 0.84
C PHE A 339 8.48 18.70 0.71
N ASP A 340 9.74 18.72 1.14
CA ASP A 340 10.56 17.52 1.29
C ASP A 340 9.97 16.55 2.35
N GLY A 341 10.27 15.25 2.18
CA GLY A 341 9.88 14.20 3.12
C GLY A 341 8.87 13.24 2.50
N TRP A 342 7.82 12.89 3.23
CA TRP A 342 6.82 11.92 2.77
C TRP A 342 5.92 12.49 1.67
N GLN A 343 5.81 11.73 0.59
CA GLN A 343 4.96 12.03 -0.56
C GLN A 343 3.95 10.89 -0.75
N ALA A 344 2.65 11.21 -0.71
CA ALA A 344 1.57 10.26 -0.97
C ALA A 344 1.49 9.97 -2.47
N SER A 345 1.33 8.70 -2.83
CA SER A 345 1.08 8.26 -4.20
C SER A 345 0.13 7.09 -4.17
N ASP A 346 -0.90 7.14 -5.01
CA ASP A 346 -1.91 6.11 -5.07
C ASP A 346 -1.84 5.36 -6.41
N PRO A 347 -1.44 4.07 -6.40
CA PRO A 347 -1.44 3.23 -7.59
C PRO A 347 -2.83 2.69 -7.96
N THR A 348 -3.86 2.92 -7.14
CA THR A 348 -5.23 2.48 -7.42
C THR A 348 -5.83 3.34 -8.54
N PRO A 349 -6.42 2.74 -9.59
CA PRO A 349 -6.97 3.49 -10.73
C PRO A 349 -8.32 4.13 -10.38
N GLN A 350 -8.28 5.22 -9.63
CA GLN A 350 -9.46 5.99 -9.21
C GLN A 350 -9.75 7.15 -10.16
N GLU A 351 -8.82 8.11 -10.23
CA GLU A 351 -8.93 9.30 -11.07
C GLU A 351 -7.78 9.41 -12.07
N LYS A 352 -8.04 10.06 -13.20
CA LYS A 352 -7.03 10.31 -14.23
C LYS A 352 -6.29 11.61 -13.94
N SER A 353 -4.98 11.53 -13.77
CA SER A 353 -4.08 12.69 -13.78
C SER A 353 -3.47 12.85 -15.17
N GLU A 354 -3.69 14.00 -15.81
CA GLU A 354 -3.19 14.29 -17.16
C GLU A 354 -3.58 13.23 -18.21
N GLY A 355 -4.76 12.61 -18.03
CA GLY A 355 -5.32 11.59 -18.93
C GLY A 355 -4.92 10.14 -18.62
N VAL A 356 -4.06 9.92 -17.62
CA VAL A 356 -3.55 8.60 -17.21
C VAL A 356 -3.99 8.28 -15.78
N PHE A 357 -4.36 7.04 -15.50
CA PHE A 357 -4.66 6.51 -14.17
C PHE A 357 -3.37 6.41 -13.33
N CYS A 358 -2.95 7.56 -12.83
CA CYS A 358 -1.81 7.72 -11.94
C CYS A 358 -2.12 8.82 -10.93
N CYS A 359 -1.63 8.69 -9.70
CA CYS A 359 -1.84 9.68 -8.67
C CYS A 359 -0.57 9.90 -7.84
N GLY A 360 -0.23 11.17 -7.62
CA GLY A 360 0.95 11.61 -6.89
C GLY A 360 2.24 11.67 -7.73
N PRO A 361 3.40 11.92 -7.09
CA PRO A 361 3.59 12.10 -5.65
C PRO A 361 3.19 13.48 -5.10
N ALA A 362 2.32 13.50 -4.08
CA ALA A 362 1.85 14.70 -3.39
C ALA A 362 2.52 14.87 -2.02
N PRO A 363 3.10 16.04 -1.67
CA PRO A 363 3.71 16.21 -0.36
C PRO A 363 2.66 16.14 0.75
N LEU A 364 2.89 15.32 1.80
CA LEU A 364 1.98 15.26 2.96
C LEU A 364 1.80 16.63 3.60
N ARG A 365 2.85 17.46 3.62
CA ARG A 365 2.75 18.84 4.08
C ARG A 365 1.79 19.67 3.22
N ALA A 366 1.79 19.52 1.90
CA ALA A 366 0.88 20.25 1.03
C ALA A 366 -0.58 19.86 1.33
N ILE A 367 -0.84 18.56 1.52
CA ILE A 367 -2.15 18.07 1.95
C ILE A 367 -2.54 18.67 3.31
N LYS A 368 -1.66 18.60 4.29
CA LYS A 368 -1.92 19.13 5.63
C LYS A 368 -2.17 20.64 5.66
N GLN A 369 -1.53 21.41 4.78
CA GLN A 369 -1.64 22.87 4.74
C GLN A 369 -2.67 23.37 3.70
N GLY A 370 -3.40 22.47 3.02
CA GLY A 370 -4.36 22.83 1.97
C GLY A 370 -3.73 23.53 0.76
N GLU A 371 -2.48 23.20 0.44
CA GLU A 371 -1.73 23.78 -0.68
C GLU A 371 -2.04 23.02 -1.99
N LEU A 372 -3.30 23.10 -2.44
CA LEU A 372 -3.83 22.24 -3.51
C LEU A 372 -3.28 22.52 -4.91
N THR A 373 -2.59 23.64 -5.11
CA THR A 373 -1.93 23.96 -6.38
C THR A 373 -0.59 23.26 -6.55
N LYS A 374 -0.06 22.64 -5.49
CA LYS A 374 1.22 21.94 -5.51
C LYS A 374 1.08 20.63 -6.25
N LYS A 375 2.02 20.40 -7.17
CA LYS A 375 2.09 19.13 -7.88
C LYS A 375 2.52 18.01 -6.93
N TYR A 376 2.01 16.79 -7.06
CA TYR A 376 1.02 16.30 -8.02
C TYR A 376 -0.28 15.94 -7.29
N ASP A 377 -1.43 16.07 -7.96
CA ASP A 377 -2.71 15.49 -7.53
C ASP A 377 -3.16 15.83 -6.09
N ALA A 378 -2.65 16.93 -5.54
CA ALA A 378 -2.97 17.38 -4.20
C ALA A 378 -4.47 17.63 -3.95
N PRO A 379 -5.27 18.15 -4.91
CA PRO A 379 -6.71 18.30 -4.70
C PRO A 379 -7.43 16.98 -4.43
N PHE A 380 -7.10 15.94 -5.22
CA PHE A 380 -7.72 14.62 -5.08
C PHE A 380 -7.37 14.00 -3.72
N ILE A 381 -6.07 13.89 -3.40
CA ILE A 381 -5.60 13.30 -2.14
C ILE A 381 -6.11 14.10 -0.93
N PHE A 382 -6.25 15.42 -1.05
CA PHE A 382 -6.84 16.24 0.01
C PHE A 382 -8.31 15.91 0.25
N ALA A 383 -9.09 15.71 -0.82
CA ALA A 383 -10.49 15.30 -0.72
C ALA A 383 -10.62 13.96 0.01
N GLU A 384 -9.76 12.98 -0.29
CA GLU A 384 -9.79 11.65 0.33
C GLU A 384 -9.72 11.67 1.86
N VAL A 385 -9.06 12.69 2.43
CA VAL A 385 -8.83 12.81 3.89
C VAL A 385 -9.61 13.96 4.55
N ASN A 386 -10.16 14.90 3.80
CA ASN A 386 -10.84 16.07 4.36
C ASN A 386 -12.28 16.29 3.88
N ALA A 387 -12.82 15.54 2.91
CA ALA A 387 -14.13 15.85 2.36
C ALA A 387 -15.26 15.84 3.41
N ASP A 388 -16.15 16.82 3.31
CA ASP A 388 -17.39 16.87 4.09
C ASP A 388 -18.42 15.91 3.47
N VAL A 389 -19.22 15.25 4.31
CA VAL A 389 -20.31 14.39 3.87
C VAL A 389 -21.63 15.11 4.07
N VAL A 390 -22.49 15.11 3.06
CA VAL A 390 -23.84 15.67 3.15
C VAL A 390 -24.86 14.64 2.71
N ASP A 391 -25.84 14.38 3.57
CA ASP A 391 -26.92 13.44 3.31
C ASP A 391 -28.17 14.21 2.84
N MET A 392 -28.70 13.81 1.69
CA MET A 392 -29.83 14.46 1.03
C MET A 392 -30.91 13.44 0.70
N VAL A 393 -32.16 13.76 1.03
CA VAL A 393 -33.32 12.93 0.70
C VAL A 393 -34.05 13.54 -0.49
N ARG A 394 -34.42 12.71 -1.45
CA ARG A 394 -35.30 13.07 -2.58
C ARG A 394 -36.74 12.82 -2.17
N LEU A 395 -37.50 13.89 -1.98
CA LEU A 395 -38.92 13.80 -1.67
C LEU A 395 -39.73 13.33 -2.89
N SER A 396 -40.94 12.81 -2.66
CA SER A 396 -41.88 12.38 -3.71
C SER A 396 -42.21 13.46 -4.75
N ASN A 397 -42.09 14.74 -4.39
CA ASN A 397 -42.25 15.88 -5.30
C ASN A 397 -41.00 16.17 -6.17
N GLY A 398 -39.94 15.38 -6.03
CA GLY A 398 -38.69 15.50 -6.77
C GLY A 398 -37.67 16.49 -6.18
N LYS A 399 -38.00 17.21 -5.10
CA LYS A 399 -37.09 18.14 -4.42
C LYS A 399 -36.11 17.39 -3.52
N PHE A 400 -34.86 17.84 -3.49
CA PHE A 400 -33.88 17.36 -2.51
C PHE A 400 -33.87 18.24 -1.26
N VAL A 401 -33.78 17.60 -0.09
CA VAL A 401 -33.65 18.25 1.21
C VAL A 401 -32.45 17.66 1.93
N THR A 402 -31.54 18.52 2.40
CA THR A 402 -30.45 18.12 3.29
C THR A 402 -31.02 17.83 4.67
N PHE A 403 -30.73 16.64 5.20
CA PHE A 403 -31.22 16.22 6.52
C PHE A 403 -30.10 15.78 7.45
N GLY A 404 -28.88 15.66 6.95
CA GLY A 404 -27.73 15.23 7.72
C GLY A 404 -26.41 15.46 7.01
N GLY A 405 -25.36 15.03 7.68
CA GLY A 405 -24.01 15.14 7.17
C GLY A 405 -22.99 14.97 8.28
N SER A 406 -21.72 15.00 7.91
CA SER A 406 -20.62 14.87 8.84
C SER A 406 -19.35 15.47 8.26
N THR A 407 -18.71 16.34 9.04
CA THR A 407 -17.39 16.91 8.73
C THR A 407 -16.25 16.06 9.32
N LYS A 408 -16.57 15.00 10.08
CA LYS A 408 -15.59 14.23 10.89
C LYS A 408 -15.50 12.75 10.51
N SER A 409 -16.25 12.34 9.49
CA SER A 409 -16.37 10.93 9.08
C SER A 409 -15.27 10.50 8.14
N VAL A 410 -14.67 11.45 7.41
CA VAL A 410 -13.66 11.19 6.39
C VAL A 410 -12.25 11.30 6.98
N GLY A 411 -11.29 10.54 6.45
CA GLY A 411 -9.88 10.74 6.77
C GLY A 411 -9.47 10.30 8.17
N ARG A 412 -9.89 9.13 8.65
CA ARG A 412 -9.76 8.75 10.06
C ARG A 412 -8.68 7.70 10.28
N PHE A 413 -8.02 7.80 11.44
CA PHE A 413 -7.02 6.83 11.92
C PHE A 413 -6.06 6.40 10.81
N ILE A 414 -5.52 7.36 10.06
CA ILE A 414 -4.62 7.09 8.95
C ILE A 414 -3.43 6.33 9.54
N SER A 415 -3.20 5.10 9.08
CA SER A 415 -2.41 4.10 9.79
C SER A 415 -1.32 3.52 8.90
N THR A 416 -0.16 3.26 9.50
CA THR A 416 0.95 2.53 8.89
C THR A 416 1.61 1.62 9.92
N LYS A 417 2.46 0.70 9.48
CA LYS A 417 3.24 -0.16 10.38
C LYS A 417 4.26 0.70 11.16
N ALA A 418 4.39 0.45 12.45
CA ALA A 418 5.40 1.10 13.26
C ALA A 418 6.81 0.58 12.90
N VAL A 419 7.80 1.47 12.97
CA VAL A 419 9.20 1.12 12.73
C VAL A 419 9.66 0.07 13.73
N GLY A 420 10.13 -1.08 13.25
CA GLY A 420 10.70 -2.14 14.07
C GLY A 420 9.69 -2.91 14.93
N SER A 421 8.38 -2.78 14.69
CA SER A 421 7.37 -3.61 15.37
C SER A 421 6.12 -3.84 14.51
N ASP A 422 5.30 -4.82 14.88
CA ASP A 422 4.03 -5.12 14.22
C ASP A 422 2.87 -4.25 14.70
N LYS A 423 3.14 -3.23 15.52
CA LYS A 423 2.12 -2.34 16.06
C LYS A 423 1.68 -1.31 15.02
N ARG A 424 0.43 -0.89 15.14
CA ARG A 424 -0.14 0.24 14.39
C ARG A 424 0.48 1.55 14.83
N HIS A 425 0.89 2.36 13.86
CA HIS A 425 1.28 3.75 14.06
C HIS A 425 0.27 4.67 13.38
N ASP A 426 -0.39 5.52 14.18
CA ASP A 426 -1.32 6.53 13.70
C ASP A 426 -0.58 7.76 13.17
N ILE A 427 -0.80 8.10 11.91
CA ILE A 427 -0.19 9.21 11.20
C ILE A 427 -1.23 10.22 10.70
N THR A 428 -2.45 10.20 11.23
CA THR A 428 -3.53 11.15 10.84
C THR A 428 -3.06 12.61 10.94
N HIS A 429 -2.31 12.92 12.00
CA HIS A 429 -1.72 14.23 12.25
C HIS A 429 -0.71 14.70 11.19
N GLN A 430 -0.25 13.82 10.29
CA GLN A 430 0.64 14.17 9.18
C GLN A 430 -0.14 14.65 7.95
N TYR A 431 -1.40 14.23 7.80
CA TYR A 431 -2.26 14.61 6.67
C TYR A 431 -3.22 15.76 7.00
N LYS A 432 -3.66 15.90 8.25
CA LYS A 432 -4.56 16.98 8.64
C LYS A 432 -4.39 17.42 10.08
N TYR A 433 -4.92 18.60 10.38
CA TYR A 433 -5.02 19.12 11.74
C TYR A 433 -6.14 18.40 12.51
N PRO A 434 -6.15 18.48 13.86
CA PRO A 434 -7.22 17.88 14.65
C PRO A 434 -8.59 18.46 14.29
N GLU A 435 -9.57 17.59 14.09
CA GLU A 435 -10.97 17.95 13.80
C GLU A 435 -11.53 18.98 14.79
N GLY A 436 -12.06 20.10 14.27
CA GLY A 436 -12.62 21.19 15.07
C GLY A 436 -11.58 22.18 15.62
N SER A 437 -10.30 22.05 15.26
CA SER A 437 -9.30 23.08 15.55
C SER A 437 -9.44 24.27 14.61
N LYS A 438 -8.89 25.43 15.00
CA LYS A 438 -8.92 26.62 14.14
C LYS A 438 -8.14 26.40 12.85
N GLU A 439 -7.01 25.72 12.95
CA GLU A 439 -6.11 25.40 11.84
C GLU A 439 -6.76 24.46 10.83
N GLU A 440 -7.52 23.46 11.30
CA GLU A 440 -8.30 22.57 10.41
C GLU A 440 -9.25 23.39 9.54
N ARG A 441 -9.99 24.32 10.15
CA ARG A 441 -10.94 25.15 9.41
C ARG A 441 -10.28 26.16 8.48
N GLU A 442 -9.19 26.81 8.93
CA GLU A 442 -8.43 27.74 8.10
C GLU A 442 -7.86 27.03 6.85
N VAL A 443 -7.36 25.80 7.00
CA VAL A 443 -6.89 24.98 5.88
C VAL A 443 -8.03 24.58 4.94
N TYR A 444 -9.17 24.19 5.49
CA TYR A 444 -10.35 23.85 4.70
C TYR A 444 -10.87 25.05 3.90
N GLU A 445 -10.94 26.24 4.51
CA GLU A 445 -11.36 27.48 3.85
C GLU A 445 -10.36 27.93 2.78
N LYS A 446 -9.06 27.80 3.08
CA LYS A 446 -7.96 28.11 2.14
C LYS A 446 -7.99 27.23 0.90
N ALA A 447 -8.42 25.98 1.02
CA ALA A 447 -8.68 25.07 -0.10
C ALA A 447 -9.87 25.52 -1.00
N GLN A 448 -10.33 26.77 -0.85
CA GLN A 448 -11.39 27.46 -1.59
C GLN A 448 -12.79 26.86 -1.40
N HIS A 449 -13.15 26.49 -0.17
CA HIS A 449 -14.52 26.12 0.14
C HIS A 449 -15.08 26.82 1.39
N HIS A 450 -16.08 27.68 1.18
CA HIS A 450 -16.94 28.20 2.25
C HIS A 450 -18.06 27.18 2.49
N ASN A 451 -17.89 26.26 3.45
CA ASN A 451 -19.01 25.46 3.94
C ASN A 451 -19.63 26.10 5.19
N LYS A 452 -20.92 26.42 5.09
CA LYS A 452 -21.80 26.91 6.17
C LYS A 452 -22.43 25.75 6.97
N LEU A 453 -21.69 24.66 7.21
CA LEU A 453 -22.16 23.59 8.11
C LEU A 453 -21.94 23.93 9.60
N GLN A 454 -21.40 25.11 9.93
CA GLN A 454 -21.23 25.61 11.30
C GLN A 454 -22.21 26.73 11.67
N GLN A 455 -23.50 26.56 11.38
CA GLN A 455 -24.54 27.32 12.07
C GLN A 455 -25.68 26.43 12.52
N GLN A 456 -25.38 25.43 13.35
CA GLN A 456 -26.33 24.95 14.33
C GLN A 456 -25.53 24.64 15.59
N GLY A 457 -25.81 25.37 16.67
CA GLY A 457 -25.50 24.87 18.01
C GLY A 457 -26.29 23.58 18.25
N GLU A 458 -26.13 22.95 19.41
CA GLU A 458 -27.06 21.91 19.84
C GLU A 458 -28.47 22.51 19.97
N GLU A 459 -29.22 22.54 18.87
CA GLU A 459 -30.64 22.84 18.89
C GLU A 459 -31.39 21.61 19.43
N PRO A 460 -32.48 21.81 20.20
CA PRO A 460 -33.36 20.72 20.59
C PRO A 460 -33.84 19.97 19.33
N GLY A 461 -33.67 18.65 19.30
CA GLY A 461 -33.92 17.82 18.13
C GLY A 461 -33.97 16.32 18.44
N LEU A 462 -34.48 15.52 17.51
CA LEU A 462 -34.41 14.07 17.60
C LEU A 462 -32.97 13.60 17.32
N HIS A 463 -32.45 12.72 18.16
CA HIS A 463 -31.08 12.21 18.05
C HIS A 463 -31.09 10.69 17.89
N LEU A 464 -30.46 10.19 16.83
CA LEU A 464 -30.30 8.77 16.57
C LEU A 464 -28.88 8.29 16.84
N LYS A 465 -28.76 7.14 17.51
CA LYS A 465 -27.47 6.46 17.74
C LYS A 465 -27.60 4.96 17.59
N ILE A 466 -26.66 4.34 16.87
CA ILE A 466 -26.57 2.87 16.75
C ILE A 466 -25.56 2.33 17.77
N LYS A 467 -26.06 1.45 18.63
CA LYS A 467 -25.28 0.69 19.63
C LYS A 467 -25.19 -0.77 19.20
N LEU A 468 -24.07 -1.40 19.54
CA LEU A 468 -23.73 -2.75 19.10
C LEU A 468 -23.65 -3.67 20.31
N ALA A 469 -23.99 -4.93 20.11
CA ALA A 469 -23.61 -5.99 21.04
C ALA A 469 -22.11 -6.27 21.00
N GLU A 470 -21.62 -6.91 22.05
CA GLU A 470 -20.27 -7.50 22.08
C GLU A 470 -20.26 -8.81 21.29
N ASN A 471 -19.08 -9.20 20.77
CA ASN A 471 -18.83 -10.51 20.13
C ASN A 471 -19.71 -10.82 18.90
N MET A 472 -19.65 -9.96 17.87
CA MET A 472 -20.30 -10.21 16.57
C MET A 472 -19.40 -11.08 15.68
N ILE A 473 -19.40 -12.39 15.91
CA ILE A 473 -18.56 -13.36 15.18
C ILE A 473 -19.30 -13.87 13.94
N VAL A 474 -18.60 -14.03 12.82
CA VAL A 474 -19.17 -14.66 11.62
C VAL A 474 -19.70 -16.07 11.94
N GLY A 475 -20.91 -16.40 11.49
CA GLY A 475 -21.56 -17.67 11.81
C GLY A 475 -22.45 -17.65 13.06
N SER A 476 -22.53 -16.53 13.77
CA SER A 476 -23.37 -16.39 14.97
C SER A 476 -24.54 -15.45 14.75
N ASP A 477 -25.65 -15.70 15.43
CA ASP A 477 -26.73 -14.72 15.54
C ASP A 477 -26.34 -13.66 16.56
N PHE A 478 -26.66 -12.40 16.28
CA PHE A 478 -26.43 -11.29 17.21
C PHE A 478 -27.49 -10.20 17.08
N GLU A 479 -27.60 -9.36 18.10
CA GLU A 479 -28.56 -8.26 18.15
C GLU A 479 -27.83 -6.91 18.13
N VAL A 480 -28.35 -5.97 17.35
CA VAL A 480 -27.93 -4.57 17.37
C VAL A 480 -29.14 -3.71 17.67
N TYR A 481 -28.95 -2.50 18.20
CA TYR A 481 -30.08 -1.65 18.54
C TYR A 481 -29.79 -0.18 18.24
N ALA A 482 -30.82 0.50 17.74
CA ALA A 482 -30.82 1.93 17.52
C ALA A 482 -31.58 2.62 18.67
N VAL A 483 -31.04 3.74 19.12
CA VAL A 483 -31.63 4.57 20.19
C VAL A 483 -32.03 5.91 19.59
N LEU A 484 -33.31 6.24 19.73
CA LEU A 484 -33.91 7.52 19.38
C LEU A 484 -34.16 8.31 20.65
N THR A 485 -33.50 9.45 20.79
CA THR A 485 -33.66 10.38 21.93
C THR A 485 -34.42 11.62 21.47
N ASN A 486 -35.42 12.05 22.23
CA ASN A 486 -36.15 13.28 21.95
C ASN A 486 -35.68 14.42 22.86
N ASN A 487 -34.96 15.40 22.30
CA ASN A 487 -34.53 16.59 23.04
C ASN A 487 -35.49 17.79 22.85
N TYR A 488 -36.65 17.61 22.20
CA TYR A 488 -37.71 18.61 22.23
C TYR A 488 -38.40 18.63 23.60
N ILE A 489 -39.07 19.75 23.88
CA ILE A 489 -39.94 19.91 25.06
C ILE A 489 -41.32 19.25 24.86
N GLU A 490 -41.64 18.81 23.64
CA GLU A 490 -42.90 18.17 23.26
C GLU A 490 -42.66 16.71 22.86
N ALA A 491 -43.67 15.85 23.08
CA ALA A 491 -43.62 14.48 22.60
C ALA A 491 -43.67 14.44 21.08
N LYS A 492 -42.89 13.55 20.47
CA LYS A 492 -42.81 13.40 19.02
C LYS A 492 -43.26 12.02 18.58
N THR A 493 -44.15 11.96 17.59
CA THR A 493 -44.59 10.69 16.98
C THR A 493 -43.75 10.43 15.75
N CYS A 494 -42.87 9.43 15.85
CA CYS A 494 -41.88 9.12 14.84
C CYS A 494 -42.13 7.76 14.19
N THR A 495 -41.86 7.67 12.89
CA THR A 495 -41.64 6.37 12.25
C THR A 495 -40.17 6.02 12.38
N PHE A 496 -39.86 4.92 13.05
CA PHE A 496 -38.50 4.47 13.30
C PHE A 496 -38.20 3.24 12.44
N LEU A 497 -37.25 3.35 11.53
CA LEU A 497 -36.81 2.30 10.62
C LEU A 497 -35.37 1.90 10.95
N PHE A 498 -35.07 0.61 10.90
CA PHE A 498 -33.71 0.11 11.12
C PHE A 498 -33.38 -1.01 10.13
N PHE A 499 -32.36 -0.77 9.31
CA PHE A 499 -31.95 -1.63 8.20
C PHE A 499 -30.54 -2.16 8.43
N ALA A 500 -30.28 -3.34 7.89
CA ALA A 500 -28.95 -3.91 7.74
C ALA A 500 -28.75 -4.45 6.32
N LYS A 501 -27.64 -4.08 5.70
CA LYS A 501 -27.24 -4.54 4.37
C LYS A 501 -25.80 -5.01 4.36
N ALA A 502 -25.51 -6.07 3.62
CA ALA A 502 -24.14 -6.43 3.31
C ALA A 502 -23.49 -5.31 2.47
N VAL A 503 -22.20 -5.07 2.66
CA VAL A 503 -21.49 -4.00 1.95
C VAL A 503 -20.06 -4.44 1.63
N GLY A 504 -19.56 -4.09 0.45
CA GLY A 504 -18.14 -4.22 0.13
C GLY A 504 -17.28 -3.21 0.88
N TYR A 505 -15.98 -3.44 1.00
CA TYR A 505 -15.11 -2.49 1.70
C TYR A 505 -15.09 -1.08 1.06
N ASN A 506 -15.28 -0.98 -0.25
CA ASN A 506 -15.40 0.27 -1.00
C ASN A 506 -16.75 0.99 -0.82
N GLY A 507 -17.67 0.44 -0.01
CA GLY A 507 -18.98 1.05 0.25
C GLY A 507 -20.09 0.61 -0.73
N LYS A 508 -19.79 -0.27 -1.71
CA LYS A 508 -20.80 -0.82 -2.62
C LYS A 508 -21.83 -1.65 -1.84
N GLN A 509 -23.11 -1.30 -1.98
CA GLN A 509 -24.22 -1.97 -1.31
C GLN A 509 -24.46 -3.37 -1.91
N GLY A 510 -24.68 -4.34 -1.04
CA GLY A 510 -25.13 -5.69 -1.36
C GLY A 510 -26.55 -5.96 -0.86
N ASP A 511 -26.85 -7.24 -0.62
CA ASP A 511 -28.20 -7.67 -0.25
C ASP A 511 -28.60 -7.23 1.17
N SER A 512 -29.91 -7.05 1.36
CA SER A 512 -30.49 -6.78 2.68
C SER A 512 -30.42 -8.01 3.57
N CYS A 513 -29.88 -7.84 4.77
CA CYS A 513 -29.70 -8.90 5.75
C CYS A 513 -30.51 -8.68 7.04
N GLY A 514 -31.21 -7.54 7.18
CA GLY A 514 -32.10 -7.29 8.30
C GLY A 514 -32.96 -6.04 8.12
N TYR A 515 -34.17 -6.08 8.68
CA TYR A 515 -35.09 -4.95 8.72
C TYR A 515 -35.97 -5.03 9.97
N ALA A 516 -36.13 -3.89 10.64
CA ALA A 516 -37.08 -3.68 11.72
C ALA A 516 -37.72 -2.29 11.57
N SER A 517 -38.98 -2.16 11.95
CA SER A 517 -39.63 -0.86 12.02
C SER A 517 -40.64 -0.80 13.16
N ASP A 518 -40.83 0.41 13.67
CA ASP A 518 -41.81 0.69 14.70
C ASP A 518 -42.36 2.12 14.57
N LYS A 519 -43.55 2.35 15.10
CA LYS A 519 -44.14 3.68 15.24
C LYS A 519 -44.12 4.02 16.72
N VAL A 520 -43.27 4.96 17.10
CA VAL A 520 -43.00 5.27 18.50
C VAL A 520 -43.37 6.71 18.81
N GLU A 521 -44.09 6.90 19.93
CA GLU A 521 -44.15 8.18 20.60
C GLU A 521 -42.95 8.28 21.54
N VAL A 522 -42.16 9.34 21.37
CA VAL A 522 -40.98 9.63 22.19
C VAL A 522 -41.27 10.85 23.05
N PRO A 523 -41.54 10.69 24.35
CA PRO A 523 -41.77 11.82 25.26
C PRO A 523 -40.55 12.74 25.38
N PRO A 524 -40.73 13.98 25.86
CA PRO A 524 -39.64 14.94 26.08
C PRO A 524 -38.55 14.36 26.99
N GLY A 525 -37.30 14.41 26.54
CA GLY A 525 -36.14 13.91 27.28
C GLY A 525 -36.04 12.39 27.40
N GLU A 526 -36.96 11.63 26.82
CA GLU A 526 -36.94 10.17 26.84
C GLU A 526 -36.22 9.56 25.63
N GLU A 527 -35.87 8.27 25.77
CA GLU A 527 -35.32 7.45 24.70
C GLU A 527 -36.28 6.31 24.33
N ARG A 528 -36.32 5.96 23.05
CA ARG A 528 -36.93 4.73 22.53
C ARG A 528 -35.88 3.89 21.83
N ARG A 529 -36.01 2.57 21.93
CA ARG A 529 -35.05 1.61 21.38
C ARG A 529 -35.74 0.72 20.37
N LEU A 530 -35.09 0.53 19.23
CA LEU A 530 -35.49 -0.44 18.21
C LEU A 530 -34.35 -1.44 18.03
N SER A 531 -34.62 -2.70 18.38
CA SER A 531 -33.69 -3.80 18.18
C SER A 531 -33.82 -4.40 16.79
N LEU A 532 -32.70 -4.88 16.26
CA LEU A 532 -32.62 -5.66 15.05
C LEU A 532 -31.75 -6.89 15.31
N ARG A 533 -32.36 -8.08 15.20
CA ARG A 533 -31.65 -9.35 15.26
C ARG A 533 -31.13 -9.70 13.87
N LEU A 534 -29.84 -9.99 13.78
CA LEU A 534 -29.15 -10.44 12.58
C LEU A 534 -28.88 -11.94 12.72
N GLU A 535 -29.54 -12.71 11.86
CA GLU A 535 -29.47 -14.17 11.86
C GLU A 535 -28.53 -14.64 10.74
N TYR A 536 -27.68 -15.62 11.03
CA TYR A 536 -26.70 -16.12 10.07
C TYR A 536 -27.36 -16.57 8.75
N ASP A 537 -28.51 -17.22 8.83
CA ASP A 537 -29.26 -17.69 7.66
C ASP A 537 -29.67 -16.55 6.70
N ARG A 538 -29.70 -15.29 7.17
CA ARG A 538 -30.02 -14.12 6.35
C ARG A 538 -28.78 -13.39 5.86
N TYR A 539 -27.77 -13.21 6.71
CA TYR A 539 -26.58 -12.45 6.34
C TYR A 539 -25.47 -13.31 5.72
N GLY A 540 -25.41 -14.60 6.00
CA GLY A 540 -24.30 -15.49 5.65
C GLY A 540 -24.04 -15.55 4.15
N SER A 541 -25.09 -15.65 3.33
CA SER A 541 -24.97 -15.63 1.86
C SER A 541 -24.84 -14.23 1.27
N ALA A 542 -25.16 -13.19 2.04
CA ALA A 542 -25.16 -11.79 1.57
C ALA A 542 -23.80 -11.11 1.77
N ILE A 543 -23.08 -11.45 2.85
CA ILE A 543 -21.81 -10.80 3.19
C ILE A 543 -20.71 -11.18 2.21
N THR A 544 -19.84 -10.21 1.92
CA THR A 544 -18.61 -10.46 1.18
C THR A 544 -17.53 -11.03 2.10
N SER A 545 -16.39 -11.40 1.52
CA SER A 545 -15.21 -11.84 2.28
C SER A 545 -14.59 -10.76 3.18
N ASP A 546 -14.98 -9.49 3.03
CA ASP A 546 -14.64 -8.41 3.97
C ASP A 546 -15.47 -8.45 5.27
N ARG A 547 -16.58 -9.22 5.27
CA ARG A 547 -17.49 -9.43 6.41
C ARG A 547 -18.04 -8.13 6.99
N LEU A 548 -18.40 -7.20 6.11
CA LEU A 548 -18.93 -5.89 6.47
C LEU A 548 -20.46 -5.86 6.30
N ILE A 549 -21.13 -5.28 7.30
CA ILE A 549 -22.57 -5.00 7.27
C ILE A 549 -22.76 -3.51 7.59
N GLN A 550 -23.49 -2.79 6.76
CA GLN A 550 -23.91 -1.44 7.04
C GLN A 550 -25.25 -1.44 7.77
N LEU A 551 -25.29 -0.80 8.93
CA LEU A 551 -26.49 -0.55 9.69
C LEU A 551 -26.96 0.89 9.44
N ALA A 552 -28.24 1.07 9.12
CA ALA A 552 -28.83 2.39 8.92
C ALA A 552 -30.13 2.51 9.72
N ALA A 553 -30.16 3.45 10.65
CA ALA A 553 -31.33 3.79 11.44
C ALA A 553 -31.88 5.14 10.96
N ILE A 554 -33.18 5.20 10.66
CA ILE A 554 -33.84 6.40 10.13
C ILE A 554 -35.07 6.67 10.98
N THR A 555 -35.29 7.93 11.32
CA THR A 555 -36.50 8.38 11.99
C THR A 555 -37.12 9.52 11.20
N ILE A 556 -38.44 9.50 11.10
CA ILE A 556 -39.23 10.50 10.39
C ILE A 556 -40.26 11.06 11.35
N ASP A 557 -40.17 12.35 11.68
CA ASP A 557 -41.24 13.08 12.33
C ASP A 557 -42.34 13.37 11.30
N LYS A 558 -43.54 12.84 11.53
CA LYS A 558 -44.66 12.99 10.58
C LYS A 558 -45.25 14.39 10.55
N GLU A 559 -45.10 15.16 11.62
CA GLU A 559 -45.70 16.49 11.72
C GLU A 559 -44.85 17.55 11.02
N THR A 560 -43.53 17.46 11.18
CA THR A 560 -42.59 18.43 10.61
C THR A 560 -41.91 17.96 9.32
N ILE A 561 -42.01 16.66 9.00
CA ILE A 561 -41.28 16.02 7.90
C ILE A 561 -39.76 16.14 8.13
N ASP A 562 -39.34 16.11 9.40
CA ASP A 562 -37.94 16.10 9.78
C ASP A 562 -37.39 14.67 9.75
N TYR A 563 -36.30 14.50 9.01
CA TYR A 563 -35.59 13.24 8.87
C TYR A 563 -34.32 13.28 9.71
N HIS A 564 -34.10 12.24 10.52
CA HIS A 564 -32.79 12.01 11.12
C HIS A 564 -32.30 10.61 10.76
N LYS A 565 -30.98 10.48 10.66
CA LYS A 565 -30.33 9.22 10.31
C LYS A 565 -29.10 8.98 11.17
N ALA A 566 -28.84 7.72 11.47
CA ALA A 566 -27.56 7.25 11.94
C ALA A 566 -27.11 6.08 11.09
N GLU A 567 -25.85 6.10 10.65
CA GLU A 567 -25.22 4.99 9.93
C GLU A 567 -24.05 4.42 10.71
N LYS A 568 -23.84 3.12 10.60
CA LYS A 568 -22.68 2.45 11.17
C LYS A 568 -22.35 1.18 10.41
N THR A 569 -21.15 1.11 9.83
CA THR A 569 -20.61 -0.16 9.31
C THR A 569 -20.00 -0.96 10.45
N ILE A 570 -20.35 -2.24 10.53
CA ILE A 570 -19.74 -3.22 11.43
C ILE A 570 -18.91 -4.21 10.62
N VAL A 571 -17.84 -4.73 11.24
CA VAL A 571 -17.05 -5.84 10.72
C VAL A 571 -17.23 -7.01 11.68
N LEU A 572 -17.60 -8.17 11.13
CA LEU A 572 -17.75 -9.40 11.91
C LEU A 572 -16.36 -9.96 12.23
N ASP A 573 -16.22 -10.48 13.45
CA ASP A 573 -15.01 -11.15 13.89
C ASP A 573 -14.82 -12.45 13.11
N GLU A 574 -13.59 -12.65 12.65
CA GLU A 574 -13.16 -13.91 12.06
C GLU A 574 -12.69 -14.89 13.14
N PRO A 575 -12.73 -16.21 12.87
CA PRO A 575 -12.18 -17.19 13.80
C PRO A 575 -10.67 -17.05 13.92
N ASP A 576 -10.15 -17.37 15.10
CA ASP A 576 -8.72 -17.43 15.33
C ASP A 576 -8.08 -18.63 14.63
N MET A 577 -6.87 -18.43 14.12
CA MET A 577 -6.05 -19.46 13.51
C MET A 577 -4.78 -19.65 14.34
N GLU A 578 -4.56 -20.88 14.81
CA GLU A 578 -3.32 -21.25 15.49
C GLU A 578 -2.27 -21.72 14.49
N ILE A 579 -1.02 -21.30 14.71
CA ILE A 579 0.15 -21.73 13.94
C ILE A 579 1.21 -22.20 14.93
N LYS A 580 1.71 -23.42 14.75
CA LYS A 580 2.77 -24.02 15.58
C LYS A 580 3.91 -24.50 14.68
N LEU A 581 5.14 -24.17 15.05
CA LEU A 581 6.32 -24.73 14.38
C LEU A 581 6.80 -25.96 15.13
N VAL A 582 6.93 -27.07 14.41
CA VAL A 582 7.48 -28.33 14.92
C VAL A 582 8.91 -28.47 14.43
N GLY A 583 9.82 -28.42 15.38
CA GLY A 583 11.27 -28.38 15.13
C GLY A 583 11.84 -26.96 15.19
N GLU A 584 13.16 -26.90 15.21
CA GLU A 584 13.91 -25.64 15.16
C GLU A 584 14.16 -25.23 13.71
N ALA A 585 13.95 -23.96 13.39
CA ALA A 585 14.22 -23.43 12.06
C ALA A 585 15.72 -23.22 11.87
N THR A 586 16.33 -24.07 11.04
CA THR A 586 17.73 -24.01 10.66
C THR A 586 17.84 -23.96 9.14
N VAL A 587 18.80 -23.19 8.62
CA VAL A 587 19.02 -23.05 7.17
C VAL A 587 19.26 -24.43 6.54
N ASN A 588 18.61 -24.66 5.40
CA ASN A 588 18.63 -25.90 4.63
C ASN A 588 18.13 -27.14 5.38
N GLN A 589 17.41 -26.98 6.49
CA GLN A 589 16.74 -28.06 7.21
C GLN A 589 15.22 -27.90 7.15
N SER A 590 14.50 -29.01 6.95
CA SER A 590 13.05 -28.97 6.86
C SER A 590 12.40 -28.76 8.23
N VAL A 591 11.48 -27.80 8.31
CA VAL A 591 10.60 -27.55 9.46
C VAL A 591 9.16 -27.77 9.05
N THR A 592 8.32 -28.18 10.00
CA THR A 592 6.87 -28.35 9.78
C THR A 592 6.11 -27.22 10.47
N ALA A 593 5.24 -26.53 9.75
CA ALA A 593 4.19 -25.69 10.31
C ALA A 593 2.92 -26.53 10.46
N GLU A 594 2.36 -26.57 11.66
CA GLU A 594 1.03 -27.10 11.95
C GLU A 594 0.06 -25.94 12.09
N MET A 595 -1.04 -25.97 11.34
CA MET A 595 -2.06 -24.93 11.35
C MET A 595 -3.40 -25.53 11.73
N SER A 596 -4.17 -24.80 12.53
CA SER A 596 -5.53 -25.19 12.89
C SER A 596 -6.49 -24.01 13.01
N LEU A 597 -7.73 -24.21 12.57
CA LEU A 597 -8.80 -23.22 12.64
C LEU A 597 -10.12 -23.90 13.01
N LEU A 598 -10.83 -23.35 13.99
CA LEU A 598 -12.15 -23.83 14.40
C LEU A 598 -13.22 -23.30 13.43
N ASN A 599 -14.04 -24.17 12.84
CA ASN A 599 -15.18 -23.74 12.01
C ASN A 599 -16.21 -23.00 12.89
N PRO A 600 -16.38 -21.68 12.70
CA PRO A 600 -17.32 -20.90 13.50
C PRO A 600 -18.77 -21.06 13.01
N LEU A 601 -18.96 -21.44 11.74
CA LEU A 601 -20.24 -21.47 11.04
C LEU A 601 -21.13 -22.62 11.54
N PRO A 602 -22.45 -22.47 11.44
CA PRO A 602 -23.40 -23.54 11.78
C PRO A 602 -23.51 -24.60 10.66
N GLU A 603 -22.67 -24.53 9.64
CA GLU A 603 -22.71 -25.39 8.46
C GLU A 603 -21.33 -25.98 8.09
N LEU A 604 -21.34 -26.95 7.18
CA LEU A 604 -20.15 -27.60 6.65
C LEU A 604 -19.32 -26.62 5.80
N LEU A 605 -18.01 -26.59 6.03
CA LEU A 605 -17.04 -25.95 5.14
C LEU A 605 -16.48 -26.99 4.18
N GLN A 606 -16.44 -26.64 2.90
CA GLN A 606 -15.88 -27.48 1.83
C GLN A 606 -14.70 -26.76 1.17
N ASP A 607 -13.92 -27.48 0.37
CA ASP A 607 -12.75 -26.95 -0.34
C ASP A 607 -11.76 -26.23 0.60
N CYS A 608 -11.61 -26.77 1.82
CA CYS A 608 -10.82 -26.15 2.87
C CYS A 608 -9.32 -26.30 2.59
N SER A 609 -8.59 -25.19 2.64
CA SER A 609 -7.14 -25.20 2.41
C SER A 609 -6.41 -24.18 3.27
N PHE A 610 -5.15 -24.49 3.58
CA PHE A 610 -4.20 -23.55 4.16
C PHE A 610 -3.08 -23.27 3.18
N THR A 611 -2.81 -22.00 2.92
CA THR A 611 -1.67 -21.53 2.12
C THR A 611 -0.67 -20.82 3.01
N ILE A 612 0.60 -21.22 2.92
CA ILE A 612 1.70 -20.58 3.66
C ILE A 612 2.69 -19.91 2.71
N GLU A 613 3.26 -18.79 3.12
CA GLU A 613 4.35 -18.13 2.40
C GLU A 613 5.24 -17.35 3.37
N GLY A 614 6.56 -17.42 3.17
CA GLY A 614 7.49 -16.63 3.94
C GLY A 614 8.78 -16.36 3.18
N VAL A 615 9.24 -15.12 3.22
CA VAL A 615 10.48 -14.68 2.58
C VAL A 615 11.67 -15.43 3.18
N GLY A 616 12.43 -16.13 2.33
CA GLY A 616 13.52 -17.02 2.77
C GLY A 616 13.07 -18.26 3.54
N LEU A 617 11.77 -18.57 3.57
CA LEU A 617 11.19 -19.76 4.22
C LEU A 617 10.60 -20.75 3.20
N THR A 618 9.87 -20.26 2.20
CA THR A 618 9.11 -21.09 1.24
C THR A 618 9.60 -20.94 -0.21
N ASP A 619 10.89 -20.66 -0.41
CA ASP A 619 11.51 -20.51 -1.75
C ASP A 619 10.79 -19.50 -2.66
N GLY A 620 10.26 -18.43 -2.05
CA GLY A 620 9.57 -17.34 -2.75
C GLY A 620 8.22 -17.72 -3.35
N LYS A 621 7.67 -18.90 -3.05
CA LYS A 621 6.36 -19.35 -3.56
C LYS A 621 5.41 -19.73 -2.42
N PRO A 622 4.09 -19.53 -2.61
CA PRO A 622 3.11 -20.04 -1.67
C PRO A 622 3.03 -21.58 -1.74
N VAL A 623 2.86 -22.22 -0.59
CA VAL A 623 2.66 -23.67 -0.47
C VAL A 623 1.28 -23.92 0.13
N THR A 624 0.45 -24.68 -0.58
CA THR A 624 -0.94 -24.95 -0.19
C THR A 624 -1.13 -26.40 0.24
N ALA A 625 -1.84 -26.60 1.34
CA ALA A 625 -2.31 -27.90 1.80
C ALA A 625 -3.84 -27.89 1.90
N GLU A 626 -4.47 -28.77 1.15
CA GLU A 626 -5.90 -29.05 1.25
C GLU A 626 -6.21 -29.88 2.50
N THR A 627 -7.42 -29.74 3.01
CA THR A 627 -7.95 -30.45 4.17
C THR A 627 -9.30 -31.08 3.84
N GLU A 628 -9.76 -31.99 4.69
CA GLU A 628 -11.09 -32.58 4.56
C GLU A 628 -12.19 -31.55 4.85
N ASP A 629 -13.43 -31.83 4.40
CA ASP A 629 -14.60 -31.03 4.75
C ASP A 629 -14.76 -30.91 6.28
N VAL A 630 -15.01 -29.70 6.78
CA VAL A 630 -14.99 -29.39 8.21
C VAL A 630 -16.38 -29.08 8.72
N GLY A 631 -16.93 -29.95 9.57
CA GLY A 631 -18.25 -29.80 10.15
C GLY A 631 -18.35 -28.63 11.14
N PRO A 632 -19.58 -28.23 11.54
CA PRO A 632 -19.80 -27.19 12.53
C PRO A 632 -19.06 -27.50 13.83
N LYS A 633 -18.32 -26.50 14.37
CA LYS A 633 -17.53 -26.62 15.60
C LYS A 633 -16.42 -27.68 15.56
N GLN A 634 -16.04 -28.17 14.38
CA GLN A 634 -14.85 -28.99 14.18
C GLN A 634 -13.65 -28.13 13.77
N GLU A 635 -12.45 -28.68 13.87
CA GLU A 635 -11.21 -27.98 13.52
C GLU A 635 -10.68 -28.44 12.16
N ALA A 636 -10.42 -27.48 11.27
CA ALA A 636 -9.56 -27.69 10.11
C ALA A 636 -8.12 -27.84 10.59
N LYS A 637 -7.39 -28.85 10.12
CA LYS A 637 -5.97 -29.06 10.47
C LYS A 637 -5.14 -29.41 9.24
N ALA A 638 -3.99 -28.78 9.11
CA ALA A 638 -3.01 -29.11 8.09
C ALA A 638 -1.59 -29.01 8.65
N SER A 639 -0.67 -29.75 8.03
CA SER A 639 0.76 -29.64 8.31
C SER A 639 1.50 -29.44 6.99
N VAL A 640 2.32 -28.39 6.92
CA VAL A 640 3.12 -28.09 5.73
C VAL A 640 4.60 -28.05 6.10
N LYS A 641 5.40 -28.76 5.30
CA LYS A 641 6.86 -28.72 5.41
C LYS A 641 7.43 -27.62 4.53
N PHE A 642 8.36 -26.85 5.07
CA PHE A 642 9.13 -25.86 4.33
C PHE A 642 10.60 -25.93 4.75
N THR A 643 11.48 -25.32 3.96
CA THR A 643 12.94 -25.36 4.20
C THR A 643 13.48 -23.93 4.15
N PRO A 644 13.85 -23.35 5.30
CA PRO A 644 14.46 -22.02 5.33
C PRO A 644 15.75 -21.96 4.52
N THR A 645 15.94 -20.90 3.75
CA THR A 645 17.11 -20.70 2.88
C THR A 645 18.01 -19.56 3.36
N ARG A 646 17.56 -18.76 4.34
CA ARG A 646 18.29 -17.60 4.85
C ARG A 646 18.23 -17.51 6.38
N VAL A 647 19.37 -17.21 7.01
CA VAL A 647 19.48 -16.96 8.45
C VAL A 647 18.80 -15.64 8.80
N GLY A 648 18.22 -15.56 10.00
CA GLY A 648 17.68 -14.32 10.56
C GLY A 648 16.20 -14.40 10.94
N SER A 649 15.61 -13.25 11.24
CA SER A 649 14.18 -13.16 11.54
C SER A 649 13.38 -13.04 10.24
N SER A 650 12.42 -13.94 10.07
CA SER A 650 11.44 -13.91 8.98
C SER A 650 10.03 -14.08 9.55
N VAL A 651 9.02 -13.97 8.69
CA VAL A 651 7.61 -14.13 9.03
C VAL A 651 7.02 -15.20 8.13
N LEU A 652 6.35 -16.18 8.72
CA LEU A 652 5.53 -17.14 8.00
C LEU A 652 4.09 -16.68 8.04
N LEU A 653 3.55 -16.27 6.89
CA LEU A 653 2.14 -15.96 6.74
C LEU A 653 1.38 -17.23 6.44
N VAL A 654 0.17 -17.29 6.97
CA VAL A 654 -0.78 -18.36 6.74
C VAL A 654 -2.11 -17.74 6.37
N ASN A 655 -2.74 -18.30 5.35
CA ASN A 655 -4.07 -17.94 4.90
C ASN A 655 -4.92 -19.21 4.84
N PHE A 656 -6.15 -19.15 5.36
CA PHE A 656 -7.14 -20.21 5.28
C PHE A 656 -8.33 -19.78 4.42
N ASP A 657 -8.76 -20.68 3.54
CA ASP A 657 -9.93 -20.53 2.68
C ASP A 657 -10.77 -21.80 2.63
N SER A 658 -12.04 -21.60 2.31
CA SER A 658 -13.05 -22.61 2.03
C SER A 658 -14.10 -22.02 1.07
N ASP A 659 -15.11 -22.81 0.72
CA ASP A 659 -16.27 -22.36 -0.05
C ASP A 659 -16.97 -21.13 0.58
N LYS A 660 -17.10 -21.11 1.91
CA LYS A 660 -17.91 -20.10 2.66
C LYS A 660 -17.10 -19.16 3.54
N LEU A 661 -15.97 -19.62 4.06
CA LEU A 661 -15.09 -18.82 4.92
C LEU A 661 -13.78 -18.55 4.18
N LYS A 662 -13.58 -17.29 3.80
CA LYS A 662 -12.45 -16.86 2.96
C LYS A 662 -11.60 -15.80 3.63
N ASN A 663 -10.33 -15.75 3.24
CA ASN A 663 -9.34 -14.75 3.64
C ASN A 663 -9.09 -14.68 5.16
N ILE A 664 -8.98 -15.82 5.85
CA ILE A 664 -8.60 -15.84 7.27
C ILE A 664 -7.08 -15.86 7.38
N LYS A 665 -6.50 -14.78 7.90
CA LYS A 665 -5.04 -14.57 7.86
C LYS A 665 -4.45 -14.50 9.25
N SER A 666 -3.31 -15.18 9.40
CA SER A 666 -2.47 -15.13 10.61
C SER A 666 -1.01 -15.21 10.19
N PHE A 667 -0.12 -15.00 11.16
CA PHE A 667 1.32 -15.11 10.94
C PHE A 667 2.03 -15.55 12.20
N ILE A 668 3.24 -16.07 12.03
CA ILE A 668 4.17 -16.33 13.12
C ILE A 668 5.56 -15.83 12.76
N ASN A 669 6.25 -15.25 13.74
CA ASN A 669 7.65 -14.89 13.59
C ASN A 669 8.53 -16.15 13.65
N VAL A 670 9.44 -16.28 12.69
CA VAL A 670 10.36 -17.42 12.56
C VAL A 670 11.78 -16.91 12.69
N ALA A 671 12.49 -17.36 13.72
CA ALA A 671 13.92 -17.11 13.86
C ALA A 671 14.71 -18.28 13.27
N VAL A 672 15.31 -18.06 12.09
CA VAL A 672 16.11 -19.08 11.38
C VAL A 672 17.56 -19.00 11.84
N LYS A 673 18.10 -20.12 12.30
CA LYS A 673 19.49 -20.30 12.73
C LYS A 673 20.36 -20.86 11.61
N GLU A 674 21.67 -20.73 11.77
CA GLU A 674 22.69 -21.38 10.91
C GLU A 674 22.60 -22.89 10.93
#